data_AF-A0A1G0M542-F1
#
_entry.id   AF-A0A1G0M542-F1
#
_cell.length_a   1.000
_cell.length_b   1.000
_cell.length_c   1.000
_cell.angle_alpha   90.00
_cell.angle_beta   90.00
_cell.angle_gamma   90.00
#
_symmetry.space_group_name_H-M   'P 1'
#
loop_
_entity.id
_entity.type
_entity.pdbx_description
1 polymer ?
#
loop_
_entity_poly.entity_id
_entity_poly.type
_entity_poly.pdbx_seq_one_letter_code
_entity_poly.pdbx_strand_id
1 'polypeptide(L)'
;MGLLAAACGGPDVVVFVPESLERVAASDGQTAPGGGFLRAPLAVMVRTGDGAAAPRGQVRWMVTAGTGAVLSDSQTVADGTGRAEVAVRLGTAPGAYTIRAQLKQKPDRFVDFAATAVAPPTVSGVSPTGFRGGDTIAVTGTGFDTTTVVEVAGLPTRVVGARSTTAINAVAPVCLAPGTVSVRARSGAAISNEVSATYTALAEPLRFAVGDYVAVDPSQVAGCVVLPPGAGDTAEYLVAPQGVSGVSGDSVSYRFKGDTAALASSHGAIERRLPFGLAFHDALRQAEAGFARLPRPPFSLGPSLAPTATELAIGDQRSFRVCNMLKCNKPEEFSSVEARVKFVGERAAIYQDDAAPASGFTAADFEALGAVFDKQLYDVATQAFGAESDVDQNGRVLILFTPVVNKLTPKDQCSESFVTGFFFSIDIDQAFANDERSNKGEVFYAIVPDPGQSLTCQFSVSSVRRLTQVTFIHEFQHMISYFQHVLLRGGTGGEELWLNEAMSHLAEELGALRFLSLGDQRNFSDFAIGNLLNAFNYLKDAEAGHVLFKVSPGTLEERGAAWLFLRWVVDQFGDGVIRRLAETRLTGKENVVAATGEPLAQLLTHWFLANYVSDLPGFTAPARLRYSRWKFRTQYADLNSQQPALFDRKFPIVPPVFTGGAFDVSGFLRSGSGAYFRVRVPPGPRGAALELTHSGGAAINPAFARLNIVRVR
;
A
#
# COMPACT_ATOMS: atom_id res chain seq x y z
N MET A 1 14.46 -3.38 35.07
CA MET A 1 15.65 -3.34 35.96
C MET A 1 16.84 -3.02 35.06
N GLY A 2 17.55 -1.92 35.33
CA GLY A 2 18.71 -1.50 34.53
C GLY A 2 18.68 -0.01 34.16
N LEU A 3 19.36 0.79 34.98
CA LEU A 3 19.65 2.22 34.81
C LEU A 3 20.45 2.49 33.53
N LEU A 4 20.28 3.69 32.96
CA LEU A 4 21.40 4.48 32.44
C LEU A 4 21.12 5.96 32.66
N ALA A 5 22.01 6.57 33.43
CA ALA A 5 22.01 7.97 33.79
C ALA A 5 22.68 8.80 32.69
N ALA A 6 22.16 10.01 32.47
CA ALA A 6 22.93 11.14 31.97
C ALA A 6 22.57 12.35 32.84
N ALA A 7 23.51 12.77 33.68
CA ALA A 7 23.44 13.97 34.49
C ALA A 7 24.45 14.97 33.94
N CYS A 8 23.99 16.16 33.58
CA CYS A 8 24.82 17.35 33.47
C CYS A 8 24.71 18.14 34.78
N GLY A 9 25.84 18.48 35.41
CA GLY A 9 25.93 19.49 36.48
C GLY A 9 25.76 20.91 35.93
N GLY A 10 25.45 21.97 36.69
CA GLY A 10 25.20 22.24 38.12
C GLY A 10 24.51 23.63 38.18
N PRO A 11 24.77 24.54 39.15
CA PRO A 11 24.77 24.44 40.62
C PRO A 11 23.38 24.81 41.22
N ASP A 12 23.23 24.60 42.52
CA ASP A 12 22.09 24.97 43.38
C ASP A 12 20.70 24.53 42.89
N VAL A 13 20.26 23.34 43.35
CA VAL A 13 18.83 23.05 43.42
C VAL A 13 18.24 24.05 44.39
N VAL A 14 17.72 25.16 43.88
CA VAL A 14 16.80 26.02 44.63
C VAL A 14 15.63 25.11 44.99
N VAL A 15 15.62 24.63 46.24
CA VAL A 15 14.48 23.88 46.77
C VAL A 15 13.39 24.91 46.95
N PHE A 16 12.54 25.04 45.94
CA PHE A 16 11.32 25.81 46.06
C PHE A 16 10.44 25.09 47.09
N VAL A 17 10.43 25.59 48.33
CA VAL A 17 9.58 25.06 49.40
C VAL A 17 8.16 25.58 49.16
N PRO A 18 7.20 24.73 48.78
CA PRO A 18 5.82 25.16 48.60
C PRO A 18 5.22 25.64 49.92
N GLU A 19 4.77 26.89 49.94
CA GLU A 19 4.26 27.57 51.12
C GLU A 19 2.76 27.87 51.02
N SER A 20 2.27 28.19 49.82
CA SER A 20 0.87 28.53 49.59
C SER A 20 0.30 27.95 48.31
N LEU A 21 -1.03 27.86 48.29
CA LEU A 21 -1.85 27.51 47.14
C LEU A 21 -2.77 28.67 46.83
N GLU A 22 -2.75 29.12 45.58
CA GLU A 22 -3.70 30.09 45.06
C GLU A 22 -4.58 29.43 44.02
N ARG A 23 -5.89 29.57 44.19
CA ARG A 23 -6.87 29.08 43.22
C ARG A 23 -6.80 29.93 41.94
N VAL A 24 -6.73 29.27 40.79
CA VAL A 24 -6.86 29.96 39.50
C VAL A 24 -8.34 30.24 39.28
N ALA A 25 -8.75 31.49 39.47
CA ALA A 25 -10.17 31.88 39.51
C ALA A 25 -10.97 31.43 38.28
N ALA A 26 -10.38 31.47 37.08
CA ALA A 26 -11.04 31.04 35.84
C ALA A 26 -11.35 29.53 35.75
N SER A 27 -10.78 28.72 36.66
CA SER A 27 -11.03 27.27 36.73
C SER A 27 -12.04 26.87 37.81
N ASP A 28 -12.60 27.81 38.57
CA ASP A 28 -13.55 27.57 39.66
C ASP A 28 -15.00 27.87 39.27
N GLY A 29 -15.97 27.38 40.04
CA GLY A 29 -17.40 27.67 39.87
C GLY A 29 -18.01 27.06 38.61
N GLN A 30 -17.37 26.03 38.06
CA GLN A 30 -17.78 25.44 36.79
C GLN A 30 -19.07 24.63 36.92
N THR A 31 -19.87 24.63 35.87
CA THR A 31 -21.11 23.83 35.79
C THR A 31 -20.96 22.79 34.68
N ALA A 32 -21.38 21.55 34.95
CA ALA A 32 -21.46 20.49 33.95
C ALA A 32 -22.70 19.61 34.24
N PRO A 33 -23.28 18.90 33.27
CA PRO A 33 -24.36 17.99 33.58
C PRO A 33 -23.84 16.76 34.37
N GLY A 34 -24.72 16.13 35.15
CA GLY A 34 -24.39 14.96 35.97
C GLY A 34 -23.75 13.84 35.13
N GLY A 35 -22.65 13.27 35.60
CA GLY A 35 -21.83 12.28 34.89
C GLY A 35 -20.83 12.87 33.87
N GLY A 36 -20.89 14.17 33.61
CA GLY A 36 -20.03 14.88 32.65
C GLY A 36 -18.70 15.38 33.24
N PHE A 37 -17.74 15.70 32.36
CA PHE A 37 -16.50 16.39 32.74
C PHE A 37 -16.71 17.90 32.87
N LEU A 38 -15.99 18.54 33.80
CA LEU A 38 -15.85 19.99 33.82
C LEU A 38 -15.17 20.47 32.53
N ARG A 39 -15.57 21.67 32.05
CA ARG A 39 -15.12 22.21 30.77
C ARG A 39 -13.62 22.53 30.75
N ALA A 40 -13.07 22.95 31.89
CA ALA A 40 -11.65 23.18 32.10
C ALA A 40 -11.16 22.37 33.31
N PRO A 41 -9.90 21.90 33.32
CA PRO A 41 -9.28 21.37 34.53
C PRO A 41 -9.32 22.38 35.68
N LEU A 42 -9.50 21.89 36.90
CA LEU A 42 -9.31 22.72 38.10
C LEU A 42 -7.82 23.00 38.25
N ALA A 43 -7.45 24.23 38.58
CA ALA A 43 -6.04 24.64 38.61
C ALA A 43 -5.69 25.50 39.81
N VAL A 44 -4.49 25.25 40.34
CA VAL A 44 -3.87 26.03 41.42
C VAL A 44 -2.48 26.52 41.01
N MET A 45 -2.10 27.68 41.53
CA MET A 45 -0.72 28.15 41.53
C MET A 45 -0.10 27.83 42.88
N VAL A 46 1.00 27.07 42.86
CA VAL A 46 1.81 26.74 44.01
C VAL A 46 2.93 27.77 44.11
N ARG A 47 3.05 28.41 45.29
CA ARG A 47 4.05 29.46 45.54
C ARG A 47 4.94 29.15 46.73
N THR A 48 6.15 29.72 46.71
CA THR A 48 7.09 29.76 47.83
C THR A 48 6.71 30.87 48.81
N GLY A 49 7.35 30.90 49.99
CA GLY A 49 7.01 31.86 51.06
C GLY A 49 7.29 33.33 50.76
N ASP A 50 8.11 33.60 49.74
CA ASP A 50 8.37 34.94 49.17
C ASP A 50 7.42 35.28 48.01
N GLY A 51 6.46 34.41 47.69
CA GLY A 51 5.45 34.62 46.64
C GLY A 51 5.89 34.24 45.23
N ALA A 52 7.10 33.73 45.02
CA ALA A 52 7.55 33.21 43.73
C ALA A 52 6.85 31.89 43.37
N ALA A 53 6.91 31.48 42.10
CA ALA A 53 6.41 30.18 41.67
C ALA A 53 7.20 29.04 42.32
N ALA A 54 6.52 27.97 42.73
CA ALA A 54 7.15 26.78 43.29
C ALA A 54 6.98 25.56 42.37
N PRO A 55 7.86 25.40 41.35
CA PRO A 55 7.89 24.21 40.53
C PRO A 55 8.06 22.94 41.35
N ARG A 56 7.47 21.85 40.86
CA ARG A 56 7.47 20.51 41.50
C ARG A 56 6.72 20.40 42.83
N GLY A 57 6.00 21.45 43.26
CA GLY A 57 5.11 21.37 44.41
C GLY A 57 4.04 20.29 44.24
N GLN A 58 3.88 19.42 45.23
CA GLN A 58 2.93 18.30 45.17
C GLN A 58 1.57 18.71 45.73
N VAL A 59 0.53 18.60 44.90
CA VAL A 59 -0.86 18.93 45.25
C VAL A 59 -1.68 17.65 45.31
N ARG A 60 -2.34 17.43 46.44
CA ARG A 60 -3.33 16.36 46.63
C ARG A 60 -4.72 16.88 46.31
N TRP A 61 -5.48 16.13 45.53
CA TRP A 61 -6.84 16.47 45.13
C TRP A 61 -7.84 15.49 45.78
N MET A 62 -8.93 16.02 46.33
CA MET A 62 -9.95 15.23 47.01
C MET A 62 -11.34 15.78 46.73
N VAL A 63 -12.30 14.91 46.44
CA VAL A 63 -13.72 15.28 46.41
C VAL A 63 -14.20 15.35 47.86
N THR A 64 -14.60 16.53 48.32
CA THR A 64 -15.03 16.79 49.70
C THR A 64 -16.54 16.93 49.85
N ALA A 65 -17.26 17.22 48.75
CA ALA A 65 -18.72 17.18 48.69
C ALA A 65 -19.19 16.75 47.29
N GLY A 66 -20.34 16.07 47.24
CA GLY A 66 -20.89 15.45 46.03
C GLY A 66 -20.43 13.99 45.86
N THR A 67 -21.33 13.11 45.43
CA THR A 67 -21.11 11.66 45.36
C THR A 67 -20.74 11.23 43.94
N GLY A 68 -19.81 10.28 43.79
CA GLY A 68 -19.50 9.66 42.49
C GLY A 68 -18.67 10.51 41.51
N ALA A 69 -18.14 11.67 41.93
CA ALA A 69 -17.17 12.40 41.12
C ALA A 69 -15.81 11.67 41.07
N VAL A 70 -15.17 11.70 39.90
CA VAL A 70 -13.90 11.04 39.63
C VAL A 70 -12.87 12.08 39.19
N LEU A 71 -11.72 12.07 39.84
CA LEU A 71 -10.56 12.89 39.50
C LEU A 71 -9.66 12.12 38.51
N SER A 72 -9.08 12.81 37.53
CA SER A 72 -8.10 12.19 36.63
C SER A 72 -6.85 11.71 37.36
N ASP A 73 -6.49 12.37 38.47
CA ASP A 73 -5.44 11.96 39.39
C ASP A 73 -5.76 12.43 40.81
N SER A 74 -5.32 11.68 41.82
CA SER A 74 -5.43 12.07 43.23
C SER A 74 -4.26 12.94 43.69
N GLN A 75 -3.17 13.00 42.90
CA GLN A 75 -2.01 13.82 43.21
C GLN A 75 -1.37 14.37 41.92
N THR A 76 -1.16 15.69 41.84
CA THR A 76 -0.43 16.30 40.72
C THR A 76 0.78 17.10 41.18
N VAL A 77 1.66 17.43 40.25
CA VAL A 77 2.93 18.11 40.49
C VAL A 77 2.94 19.41 39.70
N ALA A 78 3.27 20.52 40.36
CA ALA A 78 3.33 21.82 39.73
C ALA A 78 4.42 21.92 38.65
N ASP A 79 4.10 22.55 37.53
CA ASP A 79 5.01 22.77 36.39
C ASP A 79 6.05 23.88 36.65
N GLY A 80 6.83 24.25 35.64
CA GLY A 80 7.86 25.30 35.74
C GLY A 80 7.33 26.70 36.08
N THR A 81 6.02 26.93 36.02
CA THR A 81 5.35 28.17 36.41
C THR A 81 4.68 28.07 37.79
N GLY A 82 4.82 26.93 38.47
CA GLY A 82 4.14 26.63 39.72
C GLY A 82 2.68 26.18 39.53
N ARG A 83 2.21 25.92 38.30
CA ARG A 83 0.82 25.56 38.05
C ARG A 83 0.61 24.05 38.17
N ALA A 84 -0.42 23.64 38.90
CA ALA A 84 -0.87 22.23 38.98
C ALA A 84 -2.36 22.13 38.64
N GLU A 85 -2.75 21.11 37.87
CA GLU A 85 -4.12 20.94 37.38
C GLU A 85 -4.66 19.53 37.60
N VAL A 86 -5.99 19.37 37.63
CA VAL A 86 -6.68 18.07 37.61
C VAL A 86 -7.98 18.14 36.80
N ALA A 87 -8.26 17.12 35.98
CA ALA A 87 -9.54 16.99 35.30
C ALA A 87 -10.55 16.29 36.22
N VAL A 88 -11.81 16.74 36.20
CA VAL A 88 -12.86 16.24 37.09
C VAL A 88 -14.07 15.81 36.27
N ARG A 89 -14.54 14.57 36.49
CA ARG A 89 -15.86 14.09 36.06
C ARG A 89 -16.81 14.14 37.25
N LEU A 90 -17.93 14.85 37.14
CA LEU A 90 -18.93 14.92 38.21
C LEU A 90 -19.71 13.60 38.31
N GLY A 91 -20.27 13.34 39.49
CA GLY A 91 -21.20 12.24 39.68
C GLY A 91 -22.53 12.45 38.95
N THR A 92 -23.36 11.42 38.89
CA THR A 92 -24.65 11.46 38.17
C THR A 92 -25.73 12.27 38.90
N ALA A 93 -25.58 12.51 40.21
CA ALA A 93 -26.53 13.28 41.00
C ALA A 93 -26.38 14.80 40.75
N PRO A 94 -27.46 15.53 40.39
CA PRO A 94 -27.45 16.98 40.33
C PRO A 94 -27.16 17.61 41.71
N GLY A 95 -26.54 18.78 41.72
CA GLY A 95 -26.25 19.52 42.95
C GLY A 95 -24.82 20.06 43.01
N ALA A 96 -24.45 20.63 44.16
CA ALA A 96 -23.12 21.19 44.37
C ALA A 96 -22.08 20.09 44.67
N TYR A 97 -20.90 20.25 44.11
CA TYR A 97 -19.71 19.45 44.33
C TYR A 97 -18.61 20.37 44.84
N THR A 98 -17.82 19.87 45.78
CA THR A 98 -16.65 20.56 46.29
C THR A 98 -15.43 19.69 46.09
N ILE A 99 -14.39 20.25 45.47
CA ILE A 99 -13.11 19.57 45.25
C ILE A 99 -12.04 20.39 45.94
N ARG A 100 -11.27 19.74 46.81
CA ARG A 100 -10.16 20.35 47.55
C ARG A 100 -8.84 20.08 46.86
N ALA A 101 -8.05 21.13 46.64
CA ALA A 101 -6.63 21.07 46.36
C ALA A 101 -5.85 21.38 47.64
N GLN A 102 -4.93 20.51 48.04
CA GLN A 102 -4.18 20.61 49.29
C GLN A 102 -2.69 20.40 49.04
N LEU A 103 -1.82 21.21 49.65
CA LEU A 103 -0.38 20.94 49.58
C LEU A 103 -0.05 19.68 50.36
N LYS A 104 0.65 18.75 49.70
CA LYS A 104 1.02 17.49 50.34
C LYS A 104 1.97 17.70 51.53
N GLN A 105 2.88 18.67 51.41
CA GLN A 105 3.89 18.99 52.43
C GLN A 105 3.32 19.85 53.57
N LYS A 106 2.24 20.60 53.32
CA LYS A 106 1.54 21.46 54.30
C LYS A 106 0.03 21.28 54.19
N PRO A 107 -0.56 20.22 54.78
CA PRO A 107 -1.97 19.90 54.61
C PRO A 107 -2.94 20.98 55.12
N ASP A 108 -2.50 21.87 56.00
CA ASP A 108 -3.27 23.03 56.46
C ASP A 108 -3.39 24.14 55.38
N ARG A 109 -2.65 24.04 54.28
CA ARG A 109 -2.77 24.91 53.10
C ARG A 109 -3.58 24.21 52.02
N PHE A 110 -4.81 24.66 51.84
CA PHE A 110 -5.73 24.14 50.83
C PHE A 110 -6.63 25.23 50.27
N VAL A 111 -7.18 24.97 49.08
CA VAL A 111 -8.25 25.75 48.47
C VAL A 111 -9.36 24.81 48.02
N ASP A 112 -10.60 25.25 48.18
CA ASP A 112 -11.77 24.51 47.70
C ASP A 112 -12.27 25.12 46.39
N PHE A 113 -12.66 24.24 45.48
CA PHE A 113 -13.31 24.55 44.23
C PHE A 113 -14.77 24.14 44.32
N ALA A 114 -15.65 25.00 43.84
CA ALA A 114 -17.06 24.71 43.65
C ALA A 114 -17.32 24.25 42.22
N ALA A 115 -18.09 23.18 42.08
CA ALA A 115 -18.67 22.78 40.82
C ALA A 115 -20.15 22.49 41.00
N THR A 116 -20.95 22.67 39.96
CA THR A 116 -22.38 22.34 39.99
C THR A 116 -22.71 21.30 38.94
N ALA A 117 -23.25 20.16 39.36
CA ALA A 117 -23.87 19.20 38.46
C ALA A 117 -25.30 19.64 38.15
N VAL A 118 -25.62 19.86 36.88
CA VAL A 118 -27.01 20.07 36.42
C VAL A 118 -27.62 18.76 35.92
N ALA A 119 -28.95 18.72 35.77
CA ALA A 119 -29.60 17.55 35.19
C ALA A 119 -29.07 17.28 33.76
N PRO A 120 -28.87 16.01 33.36
CA PRO A 120 -28.53 15.68 31.98
C PRO A 120 -29.67 16.09 31.03
N PRO A 121 -29.37 16.29 29.73
CA PRO A 121 -30.42 16.57 28.75
C PRO A 121 -31.41 15.39 28.71
N THR A 122 -32.68 15.68 28.40
CA THR A 122 -33.69 14.65 28.14
C THR A 122 -34.24 14.81 26.74
N VAL A 123 -34.54 13.69 26.08
CA VAL A 123 -35.21 13.68 24.77
C VAL A 123 -36.63 13.19 24.97
N SER A 124 -37.60 14.03 24.62
CA SER A 124 -39.04 13.73 24.74
C SER A 124 -39.65 13.23 23.43
N GLY A 125 -39.03 13.53 22.29
CA GLY A 125 -39.56 13.10 21.00
C GLY A 125 -38.64 13.40 19.82
N VAL A 126 -38.92 12.73 18.71
CA VAL A 126 -38.28 12.96 17.40
C VAL A 126 -39.38 13.02 16.34
N SER A 127 -39.30 14.02 15.47
CA SER A 127 -40.26 14.23 14.38
C SER A 127 -39.54 14.49 13.05
N PRO A 128 -39.88 13.77 11.97
CA PRO A 128 -40.80 12.63 11.94
C PRO A 128 -40.24 11.41 12.70
N THR A 129 -41.11 10.50 13.16
CA THR A 129 -40.71 9.24 13.83
C THR A 129 -40.19 8.18 12.85
N GLY A 130 -40.41 8.40 11.55
CA GLY A 130 -39.80 7.66 10.45
C GLY A 130 -39.07 8.62 9.51
N PHE A 131 -37.78 8.37 9.25
CA PHE A 131 -36.93 9.24 8.43
C PHE A 131 -35.90 8.46 7.62
N ARG A 132 -35.37 9.09 6.59
CA ARG A 132 -34.28 8.60 5.74
C ARG A 132 -32.96 9.26 6.10
N GLY A 133 -31.85 8.69 5.63
CA GLY A 133 -30.56 9.35 5.67
C GLY A 133 -30.60 10.70 4.95
N GLY A 134 -30.03 11.75 5.57
CA GLY A 134 -30.05 13.10 5.02
C GLY A 134 -31.33 13.92 5.31
N ASP A 135 -32.39 13.31 5.82
CA ASP A 135 -33.58 14.05 6.26
C ASP A 135 -33.24 14.93 7.46
N THR A 136 -33.91 16.09 7.57
CA THR A 136 -33.87 16.89 8.80
C THR A 136 -34.91 16.37 9.78
N ILE A 137 -34.45 15.97 10.96
CA ILE A 137 -35.28 15.57 12.10
C ILE A 137 -35.27 16.67 13.16
N ALA A 138 -36.43 16.91 13.76
CA ALA A 138 -36.59 17.75 14.93
C ALA A 138 -36.54 16.87 16.18
N VAL A 139 -35.55 17.09 17.04
CA VAL A 139 -35.42 16.43 18.35
C VAL A 139 -35.88 17.39 19.42
N THR A 140 -36.94 17.03 20.14
CA THR A 140 -37.50 17.83 21.24
C THR A 140 -37.12 17.25 22.60
N GLY A 141 -36.97 18.10 23.60
CA GLY A 141 -36.50 17.69 24.91
C GLY A 141 -36.32 18.83 25.89
N THR A 142 -35.46 18.64 26.88
CA THR A 142 -35.07 19.67 27.85
C THR A 142 -33.58 19.59 28.15
N GLY A 143 -33.01 20.69 28.66
CA GLY A 143 -31.59 20.72 29.05
C GLY A 143 -30.63 20.75 27.86
N PHE A 144 -31.10 21.14 26.67
CA PHE A 144 -30.24 21.38 25.52
C PHE A 144 -29.51 22.72 25.64
N ASP A 145 -28.30 22.77 25.09
CA ASP A 145 -27.44 23.94 25.06
C ASP A 145 -26.72 24.07 23.71
N THR A 146 -25.84 25.06 23.59
CA THR A 146 -25.09 25.33 22.36
C THR A 146 -24.09 24.23 21.97
N THR A 147 -23.72 23.36 22.92
CA THR A 147 -22.79 22.25 22.72
C THR A 147 -23.49 20.92 22.50
N THR A 148 -24.81 20.88 22.65
CA THR A 148 -25.60 19.66 22.52
C THR A 148 -25.58 19.16 21.08
N VAL A 149 -25.22 17.89 20.93
CA VAL A 149 -25.26 17.14 19.68
C VAL A 149 -26.34 16.08 19.75
N VAL A 150 -27.00 15.82 18.62
CA VAL A 150 -27.93 14.71 18.48
C VAL A 150 -27.16 13.52 17.91
N GLU A 151 -27.40 12.33 18.46
CA GLU A 151 -26.87 11.06 17.97
C GLU A 151 -28.02 10.16 17.51
N VAL A 152 -27.88 9.56 16.33
CA VAL A 152 -28.80 8.57 15.77
C VAL A 152 -28.04 7.26 15.60
N ALA A 153 -28.52 6.18 16.23
CA ALA A 153 -27.82 4.91 16.34
C ALA A 153 -26.38 5.06 16.88
N GLY A 154 -26.16 6.03 17.77
CA GLY A 154 -24.84 6.36 18.33
C GLY A 154 -23.94 7.19 17.40
N LEU A 155 -24.36 7.48 16.16
CA LEU A 155 -23.60 8.35 15.25
C LEU A 155 -24.00 9.82 15.44
N PRO A 156 -23.04 10.74 15.57
CA PRO A 156 -23.33 12.17 15.66
C PRO A 156 -23.96 12.67 14.36
N THR A 157 -24.96 13.55 14.51
CA THR A 157 -25.67 14.19 13.41
C THR A 157 -25.16 15.61 13.16
N ARG A 158 -25.45 16.15 11.97
CA ARG A 158 -25.18 17.57 11.68
C ARG A 158 -26.34 18.41 12.15
N VAL A 159 -26.15 19.21 13.20
CA VAL A 159 -27.15 20.19 13.65
C VAL A 159 -27.33 21.29 12.59
N VAL A 160 -28.58 21.65 12.32
CA VAL A 160 -28.96 22.70 11.37
C VAL A 160 -29.82 23.77 12.04
N GLY A 161 -29.54 25.03 11.74
CA GLY A 161 -30.25 26.16 12.35
C GLY A 161 -29.86 26.43 13.82
N ALA A 162 -30.65 27.28 14.47
CA ALA A 162 -30.46 27.65 15.87
C ALA A 162 -30.91 26.51 16.81
N ARG A 163 -30.14 26.28 17.87
CA ARG A 163 -30.51 25.38 18.98
C ARG A 163 -31.34 26.19 19.97
N SER A 164 -32.43 25.61 20.48
CA SER A 164 -33.09 26.12 21.68
C SER A 164 -32.81 25.20 22.86
N THR A 165 -33.23 25.61 24.05
CA THR A 165 -33.15 24.77 25.26
C THR A 165 -34.05 23.53 25.21
N THR A 166 -34.94 23.45 24.22
CA THR A 166 -35.96 22.40 24.10
C THR A 166 -36.07 21.75 22.73
N ALA A 167 -35.35 22.24 21.71
CA ALA A 167 -35.41 21.70 20.35
C ALA A 167 -34.06 21.84 19.63
N ILE A 168 -33.71 20.78 18.89
CA ILE A 168 -32.55 20.74 17.98
C ILE A 168 -33.02 20.14 16.66
N ASN A 169 -32.82 20.88 15.57
CA ASN A 169 -32.95 20.31 14.22
C ASN A 169 -31.61 19.71 13.82
N ALA A 170 -31.64 18.47 13.36
CA ALA A 170 -30.45 17.71 13.01
C ALA A 170 -30.67 16.92 11.72
N VAL A 171 -29.61 16.76 10.92
CA VAL A 171 -29.65 15.97 9.69
C VAL A 171 -29.26 14.53 10.02
N ALA A 172 -30.17 13.59 9.74
CA ALA A 172 -29.98 12.17 10.00
C ALA A 172 -28.76 11.63 9.21
N PRO A 173 -27.98 10.69 9.77
CA PRO A 173 -26.81 10.13 9.10
C PRO A 173 -27.21 9.43 7.79
N VAL A 174 -26.43 9.65 6.73
CA VAL A 174 -26.73 9.10 5.40
C VAL A 174 -26.44 7.61 5.27
N CYS A 175 -25.62 7.04 6.18
CA CYS A 175 -25.25 5.64 6.17
C CYS A 175 -25.55 4.91 7.49
N LEU A 176 -26.69 4.22 7.54
CA LEU A 176 -27.10 3.34 8.64
C LEU A 176 -27.86 2.13 8.08
N ALA A 177 -27.79 0.97 8.75
CA ALA A 177 -28.67 -0.14 8.41
C ALA A 177 -30.15 0.23 8.71
N PRO A 178 -31.10 -0.11 7.82
CA PRO A 178 -32.51 0.18 8.00
C PRO A 178 -33.09 -0.55 9.22
N GLY A 179 -34.15 0.00 9.81
CA GLY A 179 -34.84 -0.55 10.97
C GLY A 179 -34.93 0.43 12.14
N THR A 180 -35.23 -0.08 13.32
CA THR A 180 -35.38 0.74 14.54
C THR A 180 -34.03 1.28 15.00
N VAL A 181 -33.92 2.60 15.14
CA VAL A 181 -32.74 3.33 15.64
C VAL A 181 -33.04 4.04 16.96
N SER A 182 -32.03 4.16 17.82
CA SER A 182 -32.09 5.05 18.98
C SER A 182 -31.71 6.47 18.58
N VAL A 183 -32.44 7.45 19.11
CA VAL A 183 -32.14 8.88 19.01
C VAL A 183 -31.91 9.41 20.42
N ARG A 184 -30.77 10.07 20.63
CA ARG A 184 -30.41 10.65 21.92
C ARG A 184 -29.66 11.97 21.74
N ALA A 185 -29.61 12.78 22.79
CA ALA A 185 -28.84 14.01 22.84
C ALA A 185 -27.64 13.85 23.78
N ARG A 186 -26.52 14.46 23.41
CA ARG A 186 -25.31 14.51 24.24
C ARG A 186 -24.85 15.94 24.41
N SER A 187 -24.67 16.39 25.65
CA SER A 187 -24.01 17.66 25.99
C SER A 187 -22.73 17.36 26.76
N GLY A 188 -21.58 17.64 26.15
CA GLY A 188 -20.29 17.20 26.67
C GLY A 188 -20.21 15.68 26.80
N ALA A 189 -20.04 15.18 28.03
CA ALA A 189 -20.02 13.74 28.35
C ALA A 189 -21.37 13.23 28.92
N ALA A 190 -22.37 14.10 29.11
CA ALA A 190 -23.68 13.70 29.58
C ALA A 190 -24.59 13.28 28.41
N ILE A 191 -25.28 12.15 28.57
CA ILE A 191 -26.11 11.51 27.55
C ILE A 191 -27.55 11.46 28.06
N SER A 192 -28.52 11.77 27.19
CA SER A 192 -29.94 11.68 27.51
C SER A 192 -30.45 10.23 27.56
N ASN A 193 -31.72 10.07 27.93
CA ASN A 193 -32.48 8.88 27.58
C ASN A 193 -32.55 8.68 26.05
N GLU A 194 -32.85 7.46 25.60
CA GLU A 194 -33.01 7.11 24.19
C GLU A 194 -34.49 7.08 23.79
N VAL A 195 -34.80 7.63 22.61
CA VAL A 195 -36.11 7.53 21.96
C VAL A 195 -35.97 6.70 20.70
N SER A 196 -36.86 5.74 20.47
CA SER A 196 -36.85 4.91 19.27
C SER A 196 -37.48 5.61 18.08
N ALA A 197 -36.88 5.47 16.90
CA ALA A 197 -37.42 5.91 15.62
C ALA A 197 -37.17 4.85 14.54
N THR A 198 -37.81 4.99 13.39
CA THR A 198 -37.61 4.11 12.23
C THR A 198 -36.71 4.78 11.21
N TYR A 199 -35.57 4.17 10.91
CA TYR A 199 -34.67 4.62 9.86
C TYR A 199 -34.88 3.81 8.59
N THR A 200 -35.03 4.50 7.46
CA THR A 200 -35.01 3.91 6.12
C THR A 200 -33.71 4.27 5.43
N ALA A 201 -32.99 3.29 4.91
CA ALA A 201 -31.75 3.53 4.18
C ALA A 201 -32.02 4.29 2.87
N LEU A 202 -31.04 5.11 2.46
CA LEU A 202 -31.07 5.80 1.17
C LEU A 202 -30.88 4.83 -0.01
N ALA A 203 -30.05 3.81 0.19
CA ALA A 203 -29.79 2.75 -0.78
C ALA A 203 -30.48 1.45 -0.36
N GLU A 204 -30.99 0.71 -1.35
CA GLU A 204 -31.55 -0.62 -1.12
C GLU A 204 -30.45 -1.61 -0.64
N PRO A 205 -30.73 -2.49 0.34
CA PRO A 205 -29.78 -3.49 0.78
C PRO A 205 -29.34 -4.43 -0.35
N LEU A 206 -28.03 -4.61 -0.51
CA LEU A 206 -27.46 -5.52 -1.49
C LEU A 206 -27.61 -6.97 -1.04
N ARG A 207 -28.37 -7.76 -1.81
CA ARG A 207 -28.59 -9.19 -1.54
C ARG A 207 -27.69 -10.02 -2.42
N PHE A 208 -26.88 -10.87 -1.79
CA PHE A 208 -25.93 -11.76 -2.46
C PHE A 208 -26.22 -13.22 -2.11
N ALA A 209 -26.21 -14.12 -3.08
CA ALA A 209 -25.93 -15.53 -2.86
C ALA A 209 -24.43 -15.73 -2.56
N VAL A 210 -24.06 -16.89 -2.01
CA VAL A 210 -22.63 -17.23 -1.84
C VAL A 210 -21.98 -17.31 -3.22
N GLY A 211 -20.90 -16.56 -3.42
CA GLY A 211 -20.24 -16.42 -4.72
C GLY A 211 -20.60 -15.16 -5.48
N ASP A 212 -21.73 -14.50 -5.18
CA ASP A 212 -22.07 -13.24 -5.84
C ASP A 212 -21.14 -12.12 -5.37
N TYR A 213 -20.79 -11.24 -6.31
CA TYR A 213 -19.86 -10.14 -6.08
C TYR A 213 -20.24 -8.89 -6.89
N VAL A 214 -19.76 -7.73 -6.43
CA VAL A 214 -19.95 -6.45 -7.09
C VAL A 214 -18.78 -5.50 -6.79
N ALA A 215 -18.49 -4.59 -7.72
CA ALA A 215 -17.61 -3.45 -7.50
C ALA A 215 -18.47 -2.18 -7.42
N VAL A 216 -18.70 -1.68 -6.20
CA VAL A 216 -19.55 -0.51 -5.98
C VAL A 216 -18.78 0.77 -6.23
N ASP A 217 -19.35 1.65 -7.05
CA ASP A 217 -18.93 3.03 -7.15
C ASP A 217 -19.52 3.81 -5.95
N PRO A 218 -18.69 4.31 -5.02
CA PRO A 218 -19.18 5.02 -3.83
C PRO A 218 -20.01 6.26 -4.19
N SER A 219 -19.77 6.91 -5.34
CA SER A 219 -20.55 8.08 -5.76
C SER A 219 -22.00 7.75 -6.12
N GLN A 220 -22.28 6.51 -6.55
CA GLN A 220 -23.62 6.05 -6.92
C GLN A 220 -24.49 5.70 -5.72
N VAL A 221 -23.90 5.48 -4.55
CA VAL A 221 -24.58 5.08 -3.32
C VAL A 221 -24.37 6.08 -2.17
N ALA A 222 -23.97 7.30 -2.49
CA ALA A 222 -23.62 8.35 -1.52
C ALA A 222 -22.63 7.86 -0.44
N GLY A 223 -21.67 7.02 -0.86
CA GLY A 223 -20.67 6.39 -0.01
C GLY A 223 -21.16 5.17 0.76
N CYS A 224 -22.46 4.89 0.80
CA CYS A 224 -23.05 3.91 1.71
C CYS A 224 -23.54 2.63 1.04
N VAL A 225 -23.03 1.49 1.47
CA VAL A 225 -23.54 0.16 1.11
C VAL A 225 -24.24 -0.46 2.31
N VAL A 226 -25.44 -0.99 2.09
CA VAL A 226 -26.19 -1.72 3.12
C VAL A 226 -26.18 -3.22 2.81
N LEU A 227 -25.76 -4.01 3.78
CA LEU A 227 -25.81 -5.47 3.76
C LEU A 227 -26.97 -5.96 4.64
N PRO A 228 -27.84 -6.86 4.16
CA PRO A 228 -28.95 -7.39 4.95
C PRO A 228 -28.46 -8.28 6.10
N PRO A 229 -29.29 -8.49 7.14
CA PRO A 229 -29.00 -9.47 8.18
C PRO A 229 -28.87 -10.87 7.59
N GLY A 230 -28.11 -11.73 8.27
CA GLY A 230 -27.97 -13.13 7.90
C GLY A 230 -29.32 -13.87 7.87
N ALA A 231 -29.56 -14.64 6.81
CA ALA A 231 -30.78 -15.44 6.69
C ALA A 231 -30.59 -16.80 7.40
N GLY A 232 -30.96 -16.88 8.69
CA GLY A 232 -30.88 -18.10 9.49
C GLY A 232 -29.50 -18.46 10.03
N ASP A 233 -28.42 -18.05 9.35
CA ASP A 233 -27.01 -18.12 9.82
C ASP A 233 -26.31 -16.77 9.52
N THR A 234 -25.12 -16.59 10.08
CA THR A 234 -24.25 -15.44 9.88
C THR A 234 -23.72 -15.41 8.45
N ALA A 235 -24.10 -14.38 7.69
CA ALA A 235 -23.50 -14.11 6.38
C ALA A 235 -22.08 -13.55 6.56
N GLU A 236 -21.17 -13.89 5.66
CA GLU A 236 -19.81 -13.35 5.65
C GLU A 236 -19.41 -12.84 4.28
N TYR A 237 -18.88 -11.61 4.27
CA TYR A 237 -18.46 -10.89 3.08
C TYR A 237 -16.97 -10.60 3.17
N LEU A 238 -16.24 -10.82 2.07
CA LEU A 238 -14.98 -10.15 1.86
C LEU A 238 -15.31 -8.77 1.26
N VAL A 239 -14.83 -7.72 1.90
CA VAL A 239 -15.02 -6.33 1.49
C VAL A 239 -13.65 -5.70 1.30
N ALA A 240 -13.46 -5.04 0.17
CA ALA A 240 -12.16 -4.52 -0.22
C ALA A 240 -12.28 -3.14 -0.88
N PRO A 241 -12.02 -2.04 -0.15
CA PRO A 241 -11.81 -0.74 -0.78
C PRO A 241 -10.52 -0.80 -1.60
N GLN A 242 -10.60 -0.36 -2.86
CA GLN A 242 -9.51 -0.47 -3.81
C GLN A 242 -9.39 0.80 -4.65
N GLY A 243 -8.15 1.22 -4.89
CA GLY A 243 -7.81 2.24 -5.88
C GLY A 243 -7.94 1.68 -7.29
N VAL A 244 -8.72 2.33 -8.15
CA VAL A 244 -8.97 1.90 -9.53
C VAL A 244 -8.55 2.94 -10.58
N SER A 245 -7.84 4.00 -10.16
CA SER A 245 -7.26 4.96 -11.09
C SER A 245 -6.31 4.22 -12.04
N GLY A 246 -6.51 4.42 -13.33
CA GLY A 246 -5.60 3.93 -14.36
C GLY A 246 -4.41 4.85 -14.62
N VAL A 247 -4.26 5.91 -13.83
CA VAL A 247 -3.11 6.80 -13.89
C VAL A 247 -2.05 6.26 -12.93
N SER A 248 -0.86 6.02 -13.46
CA SER A 248 0.24 5.49 -12.68
C SER A 248 0.64 6.43 -11.55
N GLY A 249 0.92 5.89 -10.35
CA GLY A 249 1.34 6.63 -9.16
C GLY A 249 0.25 7.46 -8.47
N ASP A 250 -1.00 7.38 -8.92
CA ASP A 250 -2.12 8.07 -8.27
C ASP A 250 -2.40 7.48 -6.88
N SER A 251 -2.81 8.35 -5.96
CA SER A 251 -3.31 7.93 -4.65
C SER A 251 -4.45 8.83 -4.16
N VAL A 252 -5.33 8.28 -3.34
CA VAL A 252 -6.39 9.02 -2.64
C VAL A 252 -6.50 8.55 -1.21
N SER A 253 -6.61 9.49 -0.26
CA SER A 253 -6.87 9.10 1.14
C SER A 253 -8.33 8.64 1.29
N TYR A 254 -8.56 7.60 2.09
CA TYR A 254 -9.89 7.06 2.35
C TYR A 254 -10.17 6.89 3.84
N ARG A 255 -11.46 6.82 4.16
CA ARG A 255 -11.99 6.30 5.42
C ARG A 255 -13.05 5.27 5.06
N PHE A 256 -12.94 4.10 5.66
CA PHE A 256 -13.90 3.01 5.55
C PHE A 256 -14.49 2.73 6.92
N LYS A 257 -15.79 2.96 7.08
CA LYS A 257 -16.45 3.03 8.38
C LYS A 257 -17.75 2.23 8.37
N GLY A 258 -18.02 1.51 9.46
CA GLY A 258 -19.32 0.88 9.69
C GLY A 258 -20.25 1.73 10.57
N ASP A 259 -21.54 1.44 10.51
CA ASP A 259 -22.61 2.19 11.18
C ASP A 259 -22.62 2.09 12.71
N THR A 260 -21.89 1.14 13.30
CA THR A 260 -21.80 0.94 14.76
C THR A 260 -20.39 1.21 15.31
N ALA A 261 -19.52 1.87 14.55
CA ALA A 261 -18.14 2.10 14.93
C ALA A 261 -17.98 3.19 16.01
N ALA A 262 -17.21 2.90 17.05
CA ALA A 262 -16.61 3.91 17.93
C ALA A 262 -15.26 4.39 17.34
N LEU A 263 -14.79 5.58 17.77
CA LEU A 263 -13.65 6.37 17.26
C LEU A 263 -12.58 5.64 16.42
N ALA A 264 -12.20 6.28 15.31
CA ALA A 264 -11.24 5.82 14.31
C ALA A 264 -9.88 5.36 14.85
N SER A 265 -9.35 4.28 14.26
CA SER A 265 -7.94 3.89 14.41
C SER A 265 -7.20 4.20 13.11
N SER A 266 -6.20 5.07 13.18
CA SER A 266 -5.36 5.40 12.02
C SER A 266 -4.26 4.36 11.83
N HIS A 267 -4.12 3.83 10.62
CA HIS A 267 -2.93 3.10 10.20
C HIS A 267 -1.98 4.09 9.54
N GLY A 268 -0.76 4.22 10.07
CA GLY A 268 0.25 5.12 9.52
C GLY A 268 0.87 4.52 8.26
N ALA A 269 1.06 5.35 7.22
CA ALA A 269 1.89 4.99 6.09
C ALA A 269 3.36 5.12 6.47
N ILE A 270 4.17 4.09 6.18
CA ILE A 270 5.63 4.16 6.28
C ILE A 270 6.17 4.40 4.87
N GLU A 271 6.88 5.50 4.69
CA GLU A 271 7.63 5.76 3.46
C GLU A 271 8.90 4.89 3.47
N ARG A 272 9.05 4.00 2.48
CA ARG A 272 10.21 3.10 2.37
C ARG A 272 11.25 3.69 1.41
N ARG A 273 12.49 3.78 1.88
CA ARG A 273 13.66 4.07 1.03
C ARG A 273 13.99 2.86 0.16
N LEU A 274 14.50 3.12 -1.03
CA LEU A 274 14.68 2.15 -2.10
C LEU A 274 16.06 1.52 -2.09
N PRO A 275 16.14 0.19 -2.28
CA PRO A 275 17.39 -0.49 -2.57
C PRO A 275 17.98 -0.04 -3.93
N PHE A 276 19.30 0.10 -3.99
CA PHE A 276 20.04 0.64 -5.15
C PHE A 276 19.74 -0.04 -6.50
N GLY A 277 19.69 -1.37 -6.55
CA GLY A 277 19.50 -2.12 -7.81
C GLY A 277 18.17 -1.75 -8.50
N LEU A 278 17.10 -1.59 -7.72
CA LEU A 278 15.80 -1.17 -8.25
C LEU A 278 15.83 0.25 -8.80
N ALA A 279 16.53 1.16 -8.12
CA ALA A 279 16.69 2.54 -8.59
C ALA A 279 17.44 2.60 -9.93
N PHE A 280 18.37 1.67 -10.18
CA PHE A 280 19.08 1.57 -11.46
C PHE A 280 18.16 1.14 -12.61
N HIS A 281 17.39 0.05 -12.44
CA HIS A 281 16.45 -0.38 -13.48
C HIS A 281 15.38 0.70 -13.76
N ASP A 282 14.84 1.34 -12.72
CA ASP A 282 13.90 2.46 -12.87
C ASP A 282 14.48 3.63 -13.69
N ALA A 283 15.76 3.97 -13.49
CA ALA A 283 16.44 5.00 -14.27
C ALA A 283 16.53 4.62 -15.76
N LEU A 284 16.79 3.35 -16.09
CA LEU A 284 16.82 2.87 -17.49
C LEU A 284 15.44 3.01 -18.15
N ARG A 285 14.37 2.58 -17.46
CA ARG A 285 12.99 2.63 -17.99
C ARG A 285 12.49 4.07 -18.16
N GLN A 286 12.88 4.99 -17.27
CA GLN A 286 12.61 6.42 -17.45
C GLN A 286 13.36 7.00 -18.65
N ALA A 287 14.63 6.61 -18.83
CA ALA A 287 15.43 7.04 -19.96
C ALA A 287 14.79 6.54 -21.27
N GLU A 288 14.38 5.28 -21.35
CA GLU A 288 13.62 4.70 -22.47
C GLU A 288 12.37 5.51 -22.83
N ALA A 289 11.55 5.86 -21.83
CA ALA A 289 10.36 6.68 -22.05
C ALA A 289 10.71 8.08 -22.59
N GLY A 290 11.84 8.64 -22.19
CA GLY A 290 12.39 9.88 -22.73
C GLY A 290 12.88 9.71 -24.17
N PHE A 291 13.66 8.67 -24.44
CA PHE A 291 14.19 8.35 -25.75
C PHE A 291 13.09 8.09 -26.76
N ALA A 292 12.03 7.37 -26.38
CA ALA A 292 10.85 7.10 -27.20
C ALA A 292 10.22 8.36 -27.85
N ARG A 293 10.43 9.54 -27.25
CA ARG A 293 9.92 10.83 -27.75
C ARG A 293 10.84 11.52 -28.76
N LEU A 294 12.05 11.01 -28.98
CA LEU A 294 12.99 11.58 -29.93
C LEU A 294 12.49 11.41 -31.38
N PRO A 295 12.75 12.38 -32.27
CA PRO A 295 12.48 12.23 -33.69
C PRO A 295 13.29 11.08 -34.29
N ARG A 296 12.66 10.26 -35.14
CA ARG A 296 13.31 9.11 -35.80
C ARG A 296 12.88 8.99 -37.26
N PRO A 297 13.74 8.45 -38.14
CA PRO A 297 13.27 7.94 -39.42
C PRO A 297 12.33 6.72 -39.20
N PRO A 298 11.38 6.45 -40.11
CA PRO A 298 10.57 5.24 -40.03
C PRO A 298 11.45 3.99 -40.07
N PHE A 299 11.26 3.08 -39.11
CA PHE A 299 11.95 1.80 -39.15
C PHE A 299 11.44 1.01 -40.35
N SER A 300 12.36 0.66 -41.27
CA SER A 300 12.05 -0.19 -42.41
C SER A 300 12.61 -1.58 -42.12
N LEU A 301 11.73 -2.59 -42.11
CA LEU A 301 12.18 -3.98 -42.21
C LEU A 301 12.87 -4.12 -43.56
N GLY A 302 14.21 -4.13 -43.56
CA GLY A 302 14.98 -4.41 -44.76
C GLY A 302 14.66 -5.82 -45.27
N PRO A 303 14.84 -6.11 -46.56
CA PRO A 303 14.87 -7.51 -47.01
C PRO A 303 15.91 -8.25 -46.16
N SER A 304 15.55 -9.44 -45.66
CA SER A 304 16.50 -10.35 -45.02
C SER A 304 17.57 -10.71 -46.05
N LEU A 305 18.65 -9.92 -46.07
CA LEU A 305 19.86 -10.28 -46.78
C LEU A 305 20.47 -11.45 -46.01
N ALA A 306 20.89 -12.48 -46.73
CA ALA A 306 21.70 -13.54 -46.12
C ALA A 306 22.86 -12.88 -45.37
N PRO A 307 23.13 -13.25 -44.11
CA PRO A 307 24.08 -12.53 -43.28
C PRO A 307 25.43 -12.48 -43.98
N THR A 308 25.88 -11.28 -44.33
CA THR A 308 27.27 -10.97 -44.70
C THR A 308 28.15 -10.83 -43.46
N ALA A 309 27.70 -11.35 -42.31
CA ALA A 309 28.47 -11.36 -41.08
C ALA A 309 29.66 -12.33 -41.24
N THR A 310 30.87 -11.81 -41.04
CA THR A 310 32.06 -12.64 -40.81
C THR A 310 31.72 -13.68 -39.74
N GLU A 311 32.01 -14.96 -39.99
CA GLU A 311 31.74 -16.04 -39.04
C GLU A 311 32.44 -15.72 -37.71
N LEU A 312 31.65 -15.49 -36.66
CA LEU A 312 32.16 -15.17 -35.33
C LEU A 312 32.80 -16.42 -34.71
N ALA A 313 34.05 -16.31 -34.28
CA ALA A 313 34.81 -17.40 -33.69
C ALA A 313 35.05 -17.19 -32.19
N ILE A 314 35.21 -18.30 -31.45
CA ILE A 314 35.63 -18.25 -30.05
C ILE A 314 37.01 -17.57 -29.97
N GLY A 315 37.15 -16.59 -29.07
CA GLY A 315 38.37 -15.82 -28.88
C GLY A 315 38.41 -14.49 -29.64
N ASP A 316 37.51 -14.28 -30.62
CA ASP A 316 37.36 -13.00 -31.30
C ASP A 316 37.11 -11.89 -30.29
N GLN A 317 37.72 -10.74 -30.52
CA GLN A 317 37.68 -9.60 -29.60
C GLN A 317 36.78 -8.50 -30.16
N ARG A 318 35.96 -7.90 -29.28
CA ARG A 318 35.13 -6.73 -29.58
C ARG A 318 35.22 -5.73 -28.43
N SER A 319 35.24 -4.44 -28.78
CA SER A 319 35.12 -3.35 -27.81
C SER A 319 33.64 -3.05 -27.55
N PHE A 320 33.30 -2.82 -26.28
CA PHE A 320 31.95 -2.48 -25.86
C PHE A 320 31.92 -1.20 -25.02
N ARG A 321 30.79 -0.50 -25.06
CA ARG A 321 30.45 0.64 -24.20
C ARG A 321 29.48 0.20 -23.13
N VAL A 322 29.82 0.36 -21.86
CA VAL A 322 29.02 -0.17 -20.75
C VAL A 322 28.70 0.93 -19.77
N CYS A 323 27.41 1.16 -19.52
CA CYS A 323 26.92 2.05 -18.48
C CYS A 323 27.58 1.71 -17.12
N ASN A 324 28.24 2.68 -16.49
CA ASN A 324 29.05 2.45 -15.28
C ASN A 324 28.52 3.15 -14.01
N MET A 325 27.38 3.83 -14.11
CA MET A 325 26.74 4.50 -12.98
C MET A 325 25.23 4.68 -13.19
N LEU A 326 24.51 5.25 -12.23
CA LEU A 326 23.05 5.28 -12.24
C LEU A 326 22.40 6.00 -13.45
N LYS A 327 23.00 7.11 -13.90
CA LYS A 327 22.34 8.02 -14.85
C LYS A 327 22.55 7.66 -16.31
N CYS A 328 23.76 7.25 -16.68
CA CYS A 328 24.17 6.83 -18.02
C CYS A 328 23.66 7.71 -19.18
N ASN A 329 23.75 9.02 -19.01
CA ASN A 329 23.28 10.03 -19.94
C ASN A 329 24.38 10.67 -20.78
N LYS A 330 25.65 10.48 -20.41
CA LYS A 330 26.78 11.13 -21.05
C LYS A 330 27.96 10.16 -21.26
N PRO A 331 28.87 10.41 -22.21
CA PRO A 331 29.90 9.45 -22.59
C PRO A 331 30.88 9.02 -21.48
N GLU A 332 31.15 9.90 -20.52
CA GLU A 332 32.02 9.62 -19.35
C GLU A 332 31.36 8.65 -18.34
N GLU A 333 30.03 8.55 -18.35
CA GLU A 333 29.23 7.58 -17.59
C GLU A 333 29.24 6.17 -18.24
N PHE A 334 30.10 5.95 -19.25
CA PHE A 334 30.31 4.66 -19.93
C PHE A 334 31.77 4.24 -19.90
N SER A 335 32.00 3.00 -19.50
CA SER A 335 33.30 2.35 -19.62
C SER A 335 33.48 1.75 -21.00
N SER A 336 34.66 1.93 -21.60
CA SER A 336 35.10 1.12 -22.75
C SER A 336 35.70 -0.17 -22.23
N VAL A 337 35.20 -1.31 -22.68
CA VAL A 337 35.71 -2.63 -22.27
C VAL A 337 36.08 -3.47 -23.48
N GLU A 338 37.18 -4.20 -23.37
CA GLU A 338 37.59 -5.17 -24.38
C GLU A 338 37.15 -6.56 -23.92
N ALA A 339 36.40 -7.25 -24.77
CA ALA A 339 35.83 -8.55 -24.41
C ALA A 339 36.02 -9.57 -25.52
N ARG A 340 36.13 -10.85 -25.13
CA ARG A 340 36.33 -11.97 -26.06
C ARG A 340 35.13 -12.89 -26.09
N VAL A 341 34.82 -13.40 -27.27
CA VAL A 341 33.81 -14.44 -27.48
C VAL A 341 34.19 -15.70 -26.69
N LYS A 342 33.25 -16.19 -25.88
CA LYS A 342 33.34 -17.43 -25.11
C LYS A 342 32.32 -18.49 -25.55
N PHE A 343 31.27 -18.08 -26.24
CA PHE A 343 30.25 -18.97 -26.82
C PHE A 343 29.66 -18.34 -28.08
N VAL A 344 29.40 -19.15 -29.10
CA VAL A 344 28.69 -18.76 -30.32
C VAL A 344 27.57 -19.78 -30.56
N GLY A 345 26.33 -19.30 -30.48
CA GLY A 345 25.14 -20.08 -30.73
C GLY A 345 24.44 -19.69 -32.03
N GLU A 346 23.20 -20.17 -32.18
CA GLU A 346 22.32 -19.78 -33.27
C GLU A 346 21.72 -18.39 -33.01
N ARG A 347 21.31 -18.12 -31.77
CA ARG A 347 20.56 -16.90 -31.40
C ARG A 347 21.32 -15.96 -30.46
N ALA A 348 22.39 -16.43 -29.82
CA ALA A 348 23.23 -15.59 -28.99
C ALA A 348 24.73 -15.83 -29.19
N ALA A 349 25.52 -14.82 -28.86
CA ALA A 349 26.95 -14.94 -28.66
C ALA A 349 27.32 -14.37 -27.28
N ILE A 350 28.11 -15.10 -26.51
CA ILE A 350 28.54 -14.65 -25.18
C ILE A 350 29.96 -14.10 -25.28
N TYR A 351 30.14 -12.89 -24.78
CA TYR A 351 31.42 -12.22 -24.57
C TYR A 351 31.74 -12.14 -23.07
N GLN A 352 33.02 -12.28 -22.73
CA GLN A 352 33.52 -11.96 -21.41
C GLN A 352 34.59 -10.89 -21.51
N ASP A 353 34.43 -9.84 -20.71
CA ASP A 353 35.41 -8.78 -20.51
C ASP A 353 36.76 -9.37 -20.07
N ASP A 354 37.85 -8.95 -20.71
CA ASP A 354 39.21 -9.40 -20.41
C ASP A 354 39.64 -9.03 -18.97
N ALA A 355 38.96 -8.07 -18.32
CA ALA A 355 39.16 -7.69 -16.92
C ALA A 355 38.41 -8.58 -15.91
N ALA A 356 37.66 -9.60 -16.34
CA ALA A 356 36.94 -10.50 -15.43
C ALA A 356 37.89 -11.30 -14.50
N PRO A 357 37.52 -11.54 -13.23
CA PRO A 357 38.35 -12.33 -12.31
C PRO A 357 38.65 -13.75 -12.83
N ALA A 358 39.90 -14.20 -12.67
CA ALA A 358 40.36 -15.48 -13.21
C ALA A 358 39.68 -16.73 -12.60
N SER A 359 39.14 -16.63 -11.38
CA SER A 359 38.40 -17.71 -10.70
C SER A 359 36.91 -17.77 -11.09
N GLY A 360 36.55 -17.23 -12.25
CA GLY A 360 35.18 -17.12 -12.76
C GLY A 360 34.70 -18.33 -13.57
N PHE A 361 33.95 -18.06 -14.65
CA PHE A 361 33.35 -19.09 -15.49
C PHE A 361 34.36 -19.95 -16.24
N THR A 362 34.03 -21.23 -16.40
CA THR A 362 34.69 -22.16 -17.31
C THR A 362 34.04 -22.14 -18.70
N ALA A 363 34.68 -22.77 -19.70
CA ALA A 363 34.08 -22.93 -21.03
C ALA A 363 32.73 -23.69 -20.97
N ALA A 364 32.62 -24.70 -20.09
CA ALA A 364 31.39 -25.45 -19.90
C ALA A 364 30.27 -24.59 -19.28
N ASP A 365 30.61 -23.62 -18.43
CA ASP A 365 29.62 -22.68 -17.89
C ASP A 365 29.06 -21.76 -18.98
N PHE A 366 29.92 -21.27 -19.87
CA PHE A 366 29.50 -20.47 -21.02
C PHE A 366 28.62 -21.26 -21.99
N GLU A 367 29.00 -22.50 -22.29
CA GLU A 367 28.18 -23.39 -23.13
C GLU A 367 26.80 -23.65 -22.50
N ALA A 368 26.75 -23.93 -21.20
CA ALA A 368 25.49 -24.15 -20.49
C ALA A 368 24.60 -22.89 -20.48
N LEU A 369 25.19 -21.71 -20.26
CA LEU A 369 24.47 -20.43 -20.28
C LEU A 369 23.92 -20.09 -21.67
N GLY A 370 24.78 -20.21 -22.70
CA GLY A 370 24.40 -19.94 -24.08
C GLY A 370 23.31 -20.89 -24.57
N ALA A 371 23.45 -22.19 -24.28
CA ALA A 371 22.45 -23.18 -24.63
C ALA A 371 21.09 -22.94 -23.95
N VAL A 372 21.05 -22.42 -22.73
CA VAL A 372 19.80 -22.05 -22.05
C VAL A 372 19.08 -20.93 -22.82
N PHE A 373 19.80 -19.86 -23.16
CA PHE A 373 19.19 -18.75 -23.92
C PHE A 373 18.68 -19.24 -25.28
N ASP A 374 19.56 -19.83 -26.08
CA ASP A 374 19.27 -20.24 -27.45
C ASP A 374 18.14 -21.27 -27.54
N LYS A 375 18.16 -22.30 -26.68
CA LYS A 375 17.28 -23.47 -26.85
C LYS A 375 16.04 -23.43 -25.97
N GLN A 376 16.04 -22.63 -24.91
CA GLN A 376 14.96 -22.65 -23.91
C GLN A 376 14.27 -21.29 -23.73
N LEU A 377 14.96 -20.16 -23.90
CA LEU A 377 14.39 -18.86 -23.56
C LEU A 377 14.02 -18.02 -24.79
N TYR A 378 14.85 -18.04 -25.84
CA TYR A 378 14.67 -17.20 -27.01
C TYR A 378 13.30 -17.42 -27.68
N ASP A 379 12.96 -18.67 -28.01
CA ASP A 379 11.68 -19.01 -28.63
C ASP A 379 10.50 -18.72 -27.70
N VAL A 380 10.66 -18.89 -26.38
CA VAL A 380 9.60 -18.62 -25.40
C VAL A 380 9.25 -17.13 -25.40
N ALA A 381 10.27 -16.27 -25.32
CA ALA A 381 10.08 -14.82 -25.33
C ALA A 381 9.55 -14.34 -26.68
N THR A 382 10.15 -14.79 -27.80
CA THR A 382 9.77 -14.31 -29.12
C THR A 382 8.38 -14.77 -29.56
N GLN A 383 7.93 -15.95 -29.12
CA GLN A 383 6.56 -16.43 -29.32
C GLN A 383 5.54 -15.69 -28.44
N ALA A 384 5.93 -15.26 -27.25
CA ALA A 384 5.05 -14.52 -26.35
C ALA A 384 4.90 -13.05 -26.74
N PHE A 385 6.01 -12.34 -26.97
CA PHE A 385 6.03 -10.88 -27.01
C PHE A 385 6.25 -10.27 -28.40
N GLY A 386 6.97 -10.93 -29.30
CA GLY A 386 7.49 -10.23 -30.49
C GLY A 386 8.83 -10.77 -30.92
N ALA A 387 9.17 -10.60 -32.19
CA ALA A 387 10.59 -10.66 -32.58
C ALA A 387 11.34 -9.45 -32.00
N GLU A 388 12.62 -9.60 -31.73
CA GLU A 388 13.55 -8.50 -31.48
C GLU A 388 13.97 -7.81 -32.80
N SER A 389 14.76 -6.74 -32.70
CA SER A 389 15.46 -6.16 -33.83
C SER A 389 16.75 -6.93 -34.16
N ASP A 390 17.36 -6.65 -35.31
CA ASP A 390 18.72 -7.12 -35.64
C ASP A 390 19.47 -5.94 -36.27
N VAL A 391 19.91 -5.00 -35.42
CA VAL A 391 20.44 -3.70 -35.87
C VAL A 391 21.81 -3.83 -36.53
N ASP A 392 22.67 -4.72 -36.03
CA ASP A 392 23.99 -4.99 -36.60
C ASP A 392 24.01 -6.16 -37.61
N GLN A 393 22.86 -6.76 -37.91
CA GLN A 393 22.68 -7.80 -38.94
C GLN A 393 23.54 -9.05 -38.70
N ASN A 394 23.79 -9.37 -37.42
CA ASN A 394 24.59 -10.52 -37.02
C ASN A 394 23.69 -11.74 -36.69
N GLY A 395 22.36 -11.54 -36.63
CA GLY A 395 21.34 -12.55 -36.32
C GLY A 395 21.37 -13.08 -34.88
N ARG A 396 22.02 -12.37 -33.95
CA ARG A 396 22.33 -12.80 -32.58
C ARG A 396 22.20 -11.68 -31.57
N VAL A 397 21.67 -12.04 -30.41
CA VAL A 397 21.78 -11.20 -29.22
C VAL A 397 23.13 -11.42 -28.55
N LEU A 398 23.84 -10.34 -28.28
CA LEU A 398 25.17 -10.36 -27.68
C LEU A 398 25.05 -10.26 -26.16
N ILE A 399 25.65 -11.20 -25.44
CA ILE A 399 25.62 -11.24 -23.98
C ILE A 399 27.02 -10.91 -23.47
N LEU A 400 27.21 -9.74 -22.89
CA LEU A 400 28.47 -9.28 -22.32
C LEU A 400 28.49 -9.48 -20.79
N PHE A 401 29.36 -10.38 -20.34
CA PHE A 401 29.72 -10.51 -18.94
C PHE A 401 30.88 -9.58 -18.60
N THR A 402 30.68 -8.60 -17.72
CA THR A 402 31.71 -7.59 -17.38
C THR A 402 31.72 -7.20 -15.89
N PRO A 403 32.92 -7.01 -15.28
CA PRO A 403 33.07 -6.40 -13.96
C PRO A 403 32.44 -5.01 -13.81
N VAL A 404 32.19 -4.29 -14.91
CA VAL A 404 31.54 -2.98 -14.86
C VAL A 404 30.15 -3.10 -14.25
N VAL A 405 29.38 -4.15 -14.59
CA VAL A 405 28.05 -4.39 -14.00
C VAL A 405 28.14 -4.70 -12.51
N ASN A 406 29.12 -5.51 -12.07
CA ASN A 406 29.34 -5.76 -10.64
C ASN A 406 29.58 -4.43 -9.89
N LYS A 407 30.40 -3.55 -10.46
CA LYS A 407 30.80 -2.27 -9.86
C LYS A 407 29.68 -1.24 -9.82
N LEU A 408 28.57 -1.44 -10.56
CA LEU A 408 27.39 -0.58 -10.44
C LEU A 408 26.86 -0.60 -9.01
N THR A 409 26.82 -1.76 -8.36
CA THR A 409 26.27 -1.89 -7.01
C THR A 409 27.30 -1.49 -5.95
N PRO A 410 27.02 -0.45 -5.13
CA PRO A 410 27.90 -0.09 -4.03
C PRO A 410 28.04 -1.24 -3.02
N LYS A 411 29.24 -1.40 -2.44
CA LYS A 411 29.55 -2.55 -1.56
C LYS A 411 28.67 -2.61 -0.31
N ASP A 412 28.28 -1.45 0.23
CA ASP A 412 27.39 -1.31 1.38
C ASP A 412 25.92 -1.66 1.06
N GLN A 413 25.56 -1.75 -0.22
CA GLN A 413 24.20 -2.05 -0.70
C GLN A 413 24.01 -3.53 -1.07
N CYS A 414 25.08 -4.33 -1.14
CA CYS A 414 25.04 -5.72 -1.61
C CYS A 414 24.10 -6.64 -0.83
N SER A 415 23.80 -6.33 0.45
CA SER A 415 22.85 -7.10 1.27
C SER A 415 21.39 -6.71 1.07
N GLU A 416 21.12 -5.57 0.41
CA GLU A 416 19.77 -5.06 0.17
C GLU A 416 19.31 -5.34 -1.27
N SER A 417 20.15 -5.03 -2.25
CA SER A 417 19.88 -5.30 -3.67
C SER A 417 21.16 -5.17 -4.50
N PHE A 418 21.11 -5.65 -5.73
CA PHE A 418 22.21 -5.50 -6.68
C PHE A 418 21.68 -5.56 -8.12
N VAL A 419 22.43 -4.96 -9.04
CA VAL A 419 22.18 -5.06 -10.48
C VAL A 419 22.72 -6.41 -10.97
N THR A 420 21.86 -7.24 -11.56
CA THR A 420 22.26 -8.55 -12.13
C THR A 420 22.68 -8.43 -13.59
N GLY A 421 22.01 -7.55 -14.31
CA GLY A 421 22.24 -7.26 -15.71
C GLY A 421 21.20 -6.26 -16.20
N PHE A 422 21.34 -5.80 -17.43
CA PHE A 422 20.39 -4.88 -18.04
C PHE A 422 20.45 -4.94 -19.57
N PHE A 423 19.34 -4.55 -20.19
CA PHE A 423 19.28 -4.04 -21.56
C PHE A 423 19.30 -2.50 -21.55
N PHE A 424 19.94 -1.89 -22.54
CA PHE A 424 19.94 -0.44 -22.68
C PHE A 424 19.54 0.01 -24.10
N SER A 425 18.43 0.72 -24.20
CA SER A 425 17.75 0.93 -25.48
C SER A 425 18.52 1.75 -26.52
N ILE A 426 19.50 2.55 -26.10
CA ILE A 426 20.33 3.32 -27.05
C ILE A 426 21.14 2.39 -27.98
N ASP A 427 21.35 1.13 -27.58
CA ASP A 427 22.12 0.17 -28.38
C ASP A 427 21.36 -0.24 -29.66
N ILE A 428 20.03 -0.20 -29.65
CA ILE A 428 19.19 -0.58 -30.79
C ILE A 428 18.43 0.60 -31.42
N ASP A 429 18.37 1.75 -30.76
CA ASP A 429 17.61 2.90 -31.24
C ASP A 429 18.41 3.71 -32.27
N GLN A 430 17.86 3.83 -33.49
CA GLN A 430 18.46 4.54 -34.61
C GLN A 430 18.75 6.03 -34.32
N ALA A 431 18.05 6.63 -33.35
CA ALA A 431 18.36 7.99 -32.88
C ALA A 431 19.80 8.11 -32.33
N PHE A 432 20.41 6.99 -31.92
CA PHE A 432 21.74 6.90 -31.33
C PHE A 432 22.76 6.18 -32.24
N ALA A 433 22.45 5.98 -33.53
CA ALA A 433 23.34 5.27 -34.46
C ALA A 433 24.76 5.88 -34.59
N ASN A 434 24.86 7.20 -34.37
CA ASN A 434 26.12 7.95 -34.36
C ASN A 434 26.62 8.32 -32.95
N ASP A 435 25.93 7.86 -31.90
CA ASP A 435 26.31 8.12 -30.52
C ASP A 435 27.44 7.18 -30.09
N GLU A 436 28.48 7.72 -29.47
CA GLU A 436 29.63 6.95 -29.02
C GLU A 436 29.36 6.07 -27.80
N ARG A 437 28.21 6.25 -27.14
CA ARG A 437 27.73 5.42 -26.02
C ARG A 437 27.08 4.13 -26.49
N SER A 438 26.59 4.09 -27.72
CA SER A 438 25.82 2.97 -28.28
C SER A 438 26.73 1.89 -28.86
N ASN A 439 26.40 0.63 -28.58
CA ASN A 439 27.03 -0.55 -29.19
C ASN A 439 26.39 -0.98 -30.50
N LYS A 440 25.30 -0.32 -30.92
CA LYS A 440 24.68 -0.44 -32.25
C LYS A 440 24.24 -1.86 -32.57
N GLY A 441 23.71 -2.58 -31.59
CA GLY A 441 23.25 -3.96 -31.72
C GLY A 441 22.51 -4.42 -30.48
N GLU A 442 21.93 -5.61 -30.54
CA GLU A 442 21.20 -6.22 -29.45
C GLU A 442 22.18 -6.72 -28.38
N VAL A 443 22.41 -5.93 -27.33
CA VAL A 443 23.36 -6.26 -26.26
C VAL A 443 22.68 -6.39 -24.89
N PHE A 444 22.99 -7.47 -24.18
CA PHE A 444 22.74 -7.63 -22.75
C PHE A 444 24.04 -7.51 -21.96
N TYR A 445 24.00 -6.77 -20.85
CA TYR A 445 25.11 -6.64 -19.92
C TYR A 445 24.81 -7.46 -18.67
N ALA A 446 25.77 -8.23 -18.15
CA ALA A 446 25.58 -9.07 -16.97
C ALA A 446 26.81 -9.07 -16.04
N ILE A 447 26.56 -9.32 -14.75
CA ILE A 447 27.61 -9.49 -13.74
C ILE A 447 28.49 -10.71 -14.00
N VAL A 448 29.78 -10.62 -13.68
CA VAL A 448 30.71 -11.77 -13.65
C VAL A 448 30.75 -12.43 -12.27
N PRO A 449 31.10 -13.73 -12.17
CA PRO A 449 31.46 -14.34 -10.89
C PRO A 449 32.69 -13.66 -10.28
N ASP A 450 32.64 -13.47 -8.97
CA ASP A 450 33.75 -12.94 -8.18
C ASP A 450 33.79 -13.65 -6.81
N PRO A 451 34.17 -14.95 -6.76
CA PRO A 451 34.18 -15.70 -5.51
C PRO A 451 35.15 -15.14 -4.47
N GLY A 452 36.21 -14.46 -4.93
CA GLY A 452 37.21 -13.79 -4.09
C GLY A 452 36.81 -12.41 -3.59
N GLN A 453 35.63 -11.89 -3.97
CA GLN A 453 35.14 -10.55 -3.63
C GLN A 453 36.15 -9.43 -3.92
N SER A 454 36.80 -9.51 -5.09
CA SER A 454 37.77 -8.52 -5.58
C SER A 454 37.14 -7.25 -6.15
N LEU A 455 35.84 -7.29 -6.48
CA LEU A 455 35.06 -6.21 -7.06
C LEU A 455 34.24 -5.49 -5.98
N THR A 456 32.95 -5.84 -5.84
CA THR A 456 32.00 -5.22 -4.90
C THR A 456 31.27 -6.29 -4.08
N CYS A 457 30.20 -6.84 -4.64
CA CYS A 457 29.42 -7.94 -4.08
C CYS A 457 30.10 -9.27 -4.38
N GLN A 458 30.08 -10.19 -3.41
CA GLN A 458 30.65 -11.52 -3.60
C GLN A 458 29.64 -12.41 -4.33
N PHE A 459 29.98 -12.87 -5.53
CA PHE A 459 29.15 -13.80 -6.29
C PHE A 459 29.90 -15.08 -6.64
N SER A 460 29.36 -16.22 -6.21
CA SER A 460 29.84 -17.51 -6.67
C SER A 460 29.46 -17.74 -8.14
N VAL A 461 30.20 -18.61 -8.84
CA VAL A 461 29.86 -19.05 -10.21
C VAL A 461 28.42 -19.57 -10.27
N SER A 462 28.02 -20.39 -9.29
CA SER A 462 26.67 -20.95 -9.22
C SER A 462 25.58 -19.90 -9.00
N SER A 463 25.89 -18.84 -8.24
CA SER A 463 24.97 -17.73 -8.00
C SER A 463 24.76 -16.93 -9.28
N VAL A 464 25.83 -16.56 -9.98
CA VAL A 464 25.72 -15.82 -11.24
C VAL A 464 24.97 -16.66 -12.27
N ARG A 465 25.32 -17.94 -12.44
CA ARG A 465 24.65 -18.83 -13.41
C ARG A 465 23.13 -18.89 -13.17
N ARG A 466 22.71 -19.00 -11.92
CA ARG A 466 21.29 -19.03 -11.56
C ARG A 466 20.61 -17.70 -11.88
N LEU A 467 21.20 -16.59 -11.44
CA LEU A 467 20.59 -15.27 -11.55
C LEU A 467 20.50 -14.80 -13.00
N THR A 468 21.58 -14.95 -13.77
CA THR A 468 21.63 -14.38 -15.13
C THR A 468 20.73 -15.09 -16.12
N GLN A 469 20.44 -16.39 -15.93
CA GLN A 469 19.46 -17.08 -16.78
C GLN A 469 18.05 -16.49 -16.65
N VAL A 470 17.65 -16.12 -15.43
CA VAL A 470 16.38 -15.43 -15.18
C VAL A 470 16.43 -14.02 -15.75
N THR A 471 17.52 -13.28 -15.50
CA THR A 471 17.75 -11.94 -16.05
C THR A 471 17.71 -11.93 -17.58
N PHE A 472 18.18 -12.97 -18.26
CA PHE A 472 18.18 -13.00 -19.73
C PHE A 472 16.79 -12.90 -20.32
N ILE A 473 15.83 -13.70 -19.85
CA ILE A 473 14.46 -13.64 -20.41
C ILE A 473 13.73 -12.35 -19.97
N HIS A 474 14.06 -11.83 -18.79
CA HIS A 474 13.55 -10.56 -18.28
C HIS A 474 14.00 -9.37 -19.16
N GLU A 475 15.31 -9.21 -19.37
CA GLU A 475 15.84 -8.11 -20.17
C GLU A 475 15.56 -8.29 -21.67
N PHE A 476 15.41 -9.52 -22.14
CA PHE A 476 14.98 -9.78 -23.52
C PHE A 476 13.55 -9.35 -23.78
N GLN A 477 12.67 -9.48 -22.79
CA GLN A 477 11.34 -8.86 -22.89
C GLN A 477 11.47 -7.34 -23.06
N HIS A 478 12.34 -6.66 -22.31
CA HIS A 478 12.49 -5.20 -22.44
C HIS A 478 13.01 -4.78 -23.82
N MET A 479 13.98 -5.53 -24.36
CA MET A 479 14.50 -5.33 -25.72
C MET A 479 13.40 -5.50 -26.77
N ILE A 480 12.65 -6.61 -26.73
CA ILE A 480 11.52 -6.87 -27.62
C ILE A 480 10.46 -5.77 -27.47
N SER A 481 10.10 -5.41 -26.24
CA SER A 481 9.11 -4.38 -25.93
C SER A 481 9.49 -3.03 -26.55
N TYR A 482 10.72 -2.56 -26.32
CA TYR A 482 11.18 -1.30 -26.88
C TYR A 482 11.15 -1.33 -28.41
N PHE A 483 11.60 -2.42 -29.04
CA PHE A 483 11.52 -2.57 -30.48
C PHE A 483 10.08 -2.56 -31.00
N GLN A 484 9.19 -3.39 -30.44
CA GLN A 484 7.82 -3.56 -30.92
C GLN A 484 6.99 -2.29 -30.71
N HIS A 485 7.11 -1.63 -29.55
CA HIS A 485 6.34 -0.42 -29.22
C HIS A 485 6.90 0.83 -29.91
N VAL A 486 8.20 1.07 -29.79
CA VAL A 486 8.82 2.34 -30.16
C VAL A 486 9.33 2.28 -31.60
N LEU A 487 10.22 1.35 -31.90
CA LEU A 487 10.97 1.36 -33.16
C LEU A 487 10.10 0.91 -34.34
N LEU A 488 9.45 -0.25 -34.23
CA LEU A 488 8.68 -0.84 -35.32
C LEU A 488 7.32 -0.17 -35.54
N ARG A 489 6.66 0.28 -34.46
CA ARG A 489 5.29 0.85 -34.52
C ARG A 489 5.20 2.35 -34.28
N GLY A 490 6.34 3.02 -34.07
CA GLY A 490 6.39 4.48 -33.93
C GLY A 490 5.67 5.00 -32.68
N GLY A 491 5.65 4.23 -31.59
CA GLY A 491 5.15 4.70 -30.30
C GLY A 491 5.94 5.92 -29.82
N THR A 492 5.24 6.96 -29.38
CA THR A 492 5.85 8.21 -28.87
C THR A 492 6.17 8.15 -27.37
N GLY A 493 6.19 6.94 -26.82
CA GLY A 493 6.51 6.60 -25.43
C GLY A 493 6.89 5.12 -25.37
N GLY A 494 7.85 4.77 -24.52
CA GLY A 494 8.05 3.38 -24.13
C GLY A 494 6.86 2.91 -23.30
N GLU A 495 6.66 1.60 -23.20
CA GLU A 495 5.63 1.03 -22.31
C GLU A 495 5.76 1.61 -20.89
N GLU A 496 4.63 1.87 -20.24
CA GLU A 496 4.61 2.38 -18.87
C GLU A 496 5.34 1.40 -17.95
N LEU A 497 6.14 1.97 -17.04
CA LEU A 497 7.03 1.24 -16.16
C LEU A 497 6.37 -0.01 -15.54
N TRP A 498 5.21 0.14 -14.91
CA TRP A 498 4.53 -0.99 -14.26
C TRP A 498 4.17 -2.14 -15.21
N LEU A 499 3.72 -1.83 -16.43
CA LEU A 499 3.28 -2.84 -17.38
C LEU A 499 4.48 -3.47 -18.10
N ASN A 500 5.51 -2.68 -18.38
CA ASN A 500 6.76 -3.17 -18.93
C ASN A 500 7.39 -4.19 -17.97
N GLU A 501 7.49 -3.85 -16.68
CA GLU A 501 8.02 -4.75 -15.64
C GLU A 501 7.11 -5.95 -15.37
N ALA A 502 5.78 -5.77 -15.41
CA ALA A 502 4.84 -6.89 -15.32
C ALA A 502 5.07 -7.92 -16.44
N MET A 503 5.32 -7.45 -17.66
CA MET A 503 5.63 -8.31 -18.81
C MET A 503 6.99 -9.00 -18.64
N SER A 504 8.02 -8.33 -18.12
CA SER A 504 9.31 -8.97 -17.82
C SER A 504 9.20 -10.08 -16.77
N HIS A 505 8.47 -9.82 -15.68
CA HIS A 505 8.21 -10.85 -14.67
C HIS A 505 7.32 -11.98 -15.21
N LEU A 506 6.37 -11.69 -16.11
CA LEU A 506 5.65 -12.72 -16.83
C LEU A 506 6.59 -13.55 -17.72
N ALA A 507 7.60 -12.93 -18.35
CA ALA A 507 8.60 -13.64 -19.13
C ALA A 507 9.41 -14.64 -18.27
N GLU A 508 9.78 -14.25 -17.05
CA GLU A 508 10.40 -15.16 -16.06
C GLU A 508 9.48 -16.36 -15.76
N GLU A 509 8.17 -16.14 -15.57
CA GLU A 509 7.21 -17.23 -15.38
C GLU A 509 7.13 -18.14 -16.61
N LEU A 510 7.12 -17.59 -17.82
CA LEU A 510 7.11 -18.40 -19.05
C LEU A 510 8.37 -19.25 -19.15
N GLY A 511 9.53 -18.71 -18.77
CA GLY A 511 10.78 -19.46 -18.61
C GLY A 511 10.64 -20.60 -17.59
N ALA A 512 10.05 -20.32 -16.42
CA ALA A 512 9.77 -21.36 -15.42
C ALA A 512 8.90 -22.48 -16.01
N LEU A 513 7.80 -22.13 -16.67
CA LEU A 513 6.88 -23.09 -17.27
C LEU A 513 7.54 -23.93 -18.37
N ARG A 514 8.47 -23.34 -19.11
CA ARG A 514 9.31 -24.09 -20.06
C ARG A 514 10.12 -25.16 -19.33
N PHE A 515 10.84 -24.82 -18.28
CA PHE A 515 11.61 -25.81 -17.51
C PHE A 515 10.72 -26.88 -16.85
N LEU A 516 9.55 -26.49 -16.35
CA LEU A 516 8.56 -27.43 -15.84
C LEU A 516 8.13 -28.45 -16.90
N SER A 517 7.91 -28.00 -18.15
CA SER A 517 7.57 -28.88 -19.27
C SER A 517 8.66 -29.89 -19.64
N LEU A 518 9.92 -29.57 -19.30
CA LEU A 518 11.08 -30.44 -19.50
C LEU A 518 11.34 -31.37 -18.30
N GLY A 519 10.55 -31.26 -17.22
CA GLY A 519 10.78 -31.98 -15.97
C GLY A 519 11.93 -31.43 -15.12
N ASP A 520 12.45 -30.24 -15.45
CA ASP A 520 13.52 -29.58 -14.71
C ASP A 520 12.98 -28.73 -13.56
N GLN A 521 12.73 -29.40 -12.43
CA GLN A 521 12.18 -28.77 -11.23
C GLN A 521 13.10 -27.72 -10.60
N ARG A 522 14.41 -27.84 -10.80
CA ARG A 522 15.38 -26.91 -10.24
C ARG A 522 15.28 -25.57 -10.96
N ASN A 523 15.39 -25.57 -12.29
CA ASN A 523 15.29 -24.34 -13.07
C ASN A 523 13.85 -23.77 -13.04
N PHE A 524 12.82 -24.61 -12.97
CA PHE A 524 11.46 -24.11 -12.68
C PHE A 524 11.43 -23.29 -11.38
N SER A 525 12.01 -23.82 -10.30
CA SER A 525 12.04 -23.13 -9.01
C SER A 525 12.88 -21.85 -9.07
N ASP A 526 14.04 -21.89 -9.71
CA ASP A 526 14.94 -20.75 -9.84
C ASP A 526 14.29 -19.56 -10.57
N PHE A 527 13.46 -19.83 -11.59
CA PHE A 527 12.71 -18.81 -12.33
C PHE A 527 11.42 -18.35 -11.62
N ALA A 528 10.71 -19.25 -10.93
CA ALA A 528 9.41 -18.93 -10.33
C ALA A 528 9.51 -18.22 -8.97
N ILE A 529 10.55 -18.52 -8.18
CA ILE A 529 10.58 -18.16 -6.75
C ILE A 529 10.62 -16.66 -6.49
N GLY A 530 11.28 -15.89 -7.37
CA GLY A 530 11.37 -14.43 -7.26
C GLY A 530 9.98 -13.78 -7.33
N ASN A 531 9.21 -14.10 -8.38
CA ASN A 531 7.83 -13.66 -8.55
C ASN A 531 6.94 -14.05 -7.37
N LEU A 532 7.06 -15.31 -6.91
CA LEU A 532 6.26 -15.82 -5.79
C LEU A 532 6.56 -15.06 -4.49
N LEU A 533 7.82 -14.77 -4.18
CA LEU A 533 8.22 -14.04 -2.98
C LEU A 533 7.80 -12.56 -3.05
N ASN A 534 7.98 -11.93 -4.20
CA ASN A 534 7.57 -10.54 -4.45
C ASN A 534 6.06 -10.38 -4.26
N ALA A 535 5.27 -11.25 -4.89
CA ALA A 535 3.82 -11.32 -4.75
C ALA A 535 3.39 -11.61 -3.31
N PHE A 536 4.09 -12.53 -2.63
CA PHE A 536 3.81 -12.85 -1.23
C PHE A 536 3.99 -11.62 -0.33
N ASN A 537 5.09 -10.88 -0.51
CA ASN A 537 5.38 -9.68 0.27
C ASN A 537 4.38 -8.56 -0.01
N TYR A 538 3.96 -8.36 -1.26
CA TYR A 538 2.87 -7.44 -1.59
C TYR A 538 1.56 -7.82 -0.90
N LEU A 539 1.13 -9.08 -1.00
CA LEU A 539 -0.15 -9.53 -0.45
C LEU A 539 -0.23 -9.48 1.08
N LYS A 540 0.91 -9.36 1.79
CA LYS A 540 0.93 -9.11 3.25
C LYS A 540 0.38 -7.74 3.62
N ASP A 541 0.55 -6.76 2.73
CA ASP A 541 0.08 -5.38 2.87
C ASP A 541 -0.23 -4.80 1.47
N ALA A 542 -1.35 -5.24 0.90
CA ALA A 542 -1.76 -4.89 -0.46
C ALA A 542 -2.14 -3.41 -0.64
N GLU A 543 -2.20 -2.64 0.45
CA GLU A 543 -2.48 -1.21 0.45
C GLU A 543 -1.18 -0.39 0.29
N ALA A 544 -0.04 -0.92 0.75
CA ALA A 544 1.21 -0.17 0.85
C ALA A 544 1.86 0.20 -0.49
N GLY A 545 1.68 -0.61 -1.53
CA GLY A 545 2.32 -0.41 -2.85
C GLY A 545 1.33 -0.14 -3.98
N HIS A 546 1.77 0.53 -5.04
CA HIS A 546 1.01 0.70 -6.29
C HIS A 546 1.10 -0.55 -7.17
N VAL A 547 -0.01 -0.96 -7.76
CA VAL A 547 0.03 -1.94 -8.87
C VAL A 547 0.46 -1.22 -10.15
N LEU A 548 -0.03 0.01 -10.37
CA LEU A 548 0.35 0.87 -11.48
C LEU A 548 1.34 1.93 -10.98
N PHE A 549 2.59 1.55 -10.75
CA PHE A 549 3.64 2.47 -10.28
C PHE A 549 4.19 3.34 -11.43
N LYS A 550 4.40 4.64 -11.15
CA LYS A 550 4.84 5.63 -12.16
C LYS A 550 6.36 5.80 -12.23
N VAL A 551 7.02 6.05 -11.09
CA VAL A 551 8.47 6.33 -10.98
C VAL A 551 8.95 6.09 -9.54
N SER A 552 10.18 5.56 -9.42
CA SER A 552 11.04 5.36 -8.25
C SER A 552 10.52 4.47 -7.12
N PRO A 553 10.75 3.15 -7.26
CA PRO A 553 11.29 2.41 -8.40
C PRO A 553 10.37 1.28 -8.86
N GLY A 554 9.14 1.22 -8.34
CA GLY A 554 8.49 -0.07 -8.17
C GLY A 554 9.31 -0.92 -7.19
N THR A 555 8.88 -1.00 -5.93
CA THR A 555 9.45 -1.97 -4.99
C THR A 555 9.31 -3.39 -5.53
N LEU A 556 10.09 -4.34 -5.00
CA LEU A 556 9.91 -5.76 -5.36
C LEU A 556 8.47 -6.22 -5.10
N GLU A 557 7.82 -5.69 -4.07
CA GLU A 557 6.40 -5.89 -3.80
C GLU A 557 5.51 -5.34 -4.92
N GLU A 558 5.70 -4.09 -5.36
CA GLU A 558 4.92 -3.50 -6.46
C GLU A 558 5.08 -4.28 -7.78
N ARG A 559 6.28 -4.78 -8.06
CA ARG A 559 6.56 -5.69 -9.19
C ARG A 559 5.80 -7.01 -9.07
N GLY A 560 5.78 -7.60 -7.87
CA GLY A 560 4.97 -8.77 -7.56
C GLY A 560 3.47 -8.54 -7.74
N ALA A 561 2.98 -7.34 -7.39
CA ALA A 561 1.60 -6.94 -7.60
C ALA A 561 1.25 -6.84 -9.09
N ALA A 562 2.13 -6.22 -9.88
CA ALA A 562 1.94 -6.07 -11.32
C ALA A 562 2.01 -7.41 -12.06
N TRP A 563 2.91 -8.32 -11.66
CA TRP A 563 2.94 -9.70 -12.15
C TRP A 563 1.64 -10.46 -11.80
N LEU A 564 1.17 -10.41 -10.56
CA LEU A 564 -0.09 -11.05 -10.16
C LEU A 564 -1.27 -10.57 -11.02
N PHE A 565 -1.36 -9.25 -11.25
CA PHE A 565 -2.40 -8.67 -12.08
C PHE A 565 -2.31 -9.17 -13.52
N LEU A 566 -1.13 -9.09 -14.14
CA LEU A 566 -0.97 -9.52 -15.53
C LEU A 566 -1.16 -11.03 -15.69
N ARG A 567 -0.66 -11.86 -14.77
CA ARG A 567 -0.91 -13.31 -14.74
C ARG A 567 -2.40 -13.63 -14.69
N TRP A 568 -3.17 -12.93 -13.86
CA TRP A 568 -4.62 -13.08 -13.83
C TRP A 568 -5.25 -12.67 -15.16
N VAL A 569 -4.81 -11.57 -15.78
CA VAL A 569 -5.27 -11.16 -17.12
C VAL A 569 -4.98 -12.27 -18.14
N VAL A 570 -3.80 -12.89 -18.15
CA VAL A 570 -3.51 -14.01 -19.05
C VAL A 570 -4.42 -15.21 -18.79
N ASP A 571 -4.71 -15.52 -17.52
CA ASP A 571 -5.66 -16.58 -17.16
C ASP A 571 -7.10 -16.30 -17.65
N GLN A 572 -7.52 -15.03 -17.71
CA GLN A 572 -8.86 -14.64 -18.15
C GLN A 572 -9.01 -14.51 -19.68
N PHE A 573 -7.94 -14.09 -20.37
CA PHE A 573 -8.01 -13.71 -21.80
C PHE A 573 -7.17 -14.61 -22.72
N GLY A 574 -6.47 -15.59 -22.15
CA GLY A 574 -5.60 -16.54 -22.85
C GLY A 574 -4.23 -15.94 -23.23
N ASP A 575 -3.28 -16.83 -23.54
CA ASP A 575 -1.86 -16.47 -23.79
C ASP A 575 -1.68 -15.45 -24.93
N GLY A 576 -2.60 -15.40 -25.89
CA GLY A 576 -2.57 -14.42 -26.98
C GLY A 576 -2.69 -12.95 -26.54
N VAL A 577 -3.14 -12.67 -25.30
CA VAL A 577 -3.15 -11.31 -24.75
C VAL A 577 -1.74 -10.75 -24.58
N ILE A 578 -0.76 -11.61 -24.29
CA ILE A 578 0.64 -11.22 -24.09
C ILE A 578 1.19 -10.57 -25.37
N ARG A 579 0.96 -11.24 -26.50
CA ARG A 579 1.34 -10.72 -27.83
C ARG A 579 0.67 -9.40 -28.15
N ARG A 580 -0.62 -9.26 -27.84
CA ARG A 580 -1.38 -8.01 -28.09
C ARG A 580 -0.86 -6.84 -27.26
N LEU A 581 -0.42 -7.10 -26.03
CA LEU A 581 0.17 -6.08 -25.15
C LEU A 581 1.52 -5.60 -25.68
N ALA A 582 2.33 -6.47 -26.28
CA ALA A 582 3.66 -6.09 -26.77
C ALA A 582 3.65 -5.52 -28.21
N GLU A 583 2.80 -6.04 -29.10
CA GLU A 583 2.77 -5.65 -30.51
C GLU A 583 1.87 -4.44 -30.80
N THR A 584 2.07 -3.35 -30.08
CA THR A 584 1.24 -2.14 -30.20
C THR A 584 2.05 -0.88 -29.94
N ARG A 585 1.53 0.28 -30.35
CA ARG A 585 2.08 1.60 -29.97
C ARG A 585 1.39 2.19 -28.73
N LEU A 586 0.35 1.52 -28.21
CA LEU A 586 -0.36 1.94 -27.01
C LEU A 586 0.47 1.57 -25.77
N THR A 587 0.28 2.29 -24.68
CA THR A 587 0.97 2.07 -23.41
C THR A 587 -0.02 2.10 -22.26
N GLY A 588 0.38 1.58 -21.10
CA GLY A 588 -0.33 1.71 -19.83
C GLY A 588 -1.78 1.23 -19.89
N LYS A 589 -2.67 2.04 -19.34
CA LYS A 589 -4.12 1.77 -19.30
C LYS A 589 -4.69 1.54 -20.70
N GLU A 590 -4.36 2.40 -21.66
CA GLU A 590 -4.88 2.33 -23.02
C GLU A 590 -4.49 1.02 -23.70
N ASN A 591 -3.27 0.53 -23.44
CA ASN A 591 -2.81 -0.77 -23.93
C ASN A 591 -3.65 -1.92 -23.35
N VAL A 592 -3.79 -2.00 -22.02
CA VAL A 592 -4.57 -3.07 -21.39
C VAL A 592 -6.02 -3.09 -21.86
N VAL A 593 -6.64 -1.92 -21.99
CA VAL A 593 -8.02 -1.81 -22.49
C VAL A 593 -8.12 -2.33 -23.93
N ALA A 594 -7.17 -1.98 -24.79
CA ALA A 594 -7.16 -2.47 -26.17
C ALA A 594 -6.90 -3.99 -26.26
N ALA A 595 -5.99 -4.52 -25.45
CA ALA A 595 -5.61 -5.94 -25.49
C ALA A 595 -6.68 -6.88 -24.91
N THR A 596 -7.48 -6.40 -23.96
CA THR A 596 -8.52 -7.18 -23.27
C THR A 596 -9.93 -6.89 -23.76
N GLY A 597 -10.17 -5.71 -24.34
CA GLY A 597 -11.51 -5.24 -24.68
C GLY A 597 -12.34 -4.81 -23.46
N GLU A 598 -11.74 -4.70 -22.26
CA GLU A 598 -12.44 -4.36 -21.02
C GLU A 598 -11.84 -3.13 -20.31
N PRO A 599 -12.66 -2.34 -19.58
CA PRO A 599 -12.16 -1.23 -18.79
C PRO A 599 -11.19 -1.68 -17.70
N LEU A 600 -10.04 -1.01 -17.57
CA LEU A 600 -9.03 -1.34 -16.57
C LEU A 600 -9.60 -1.36 -15.13
N ALA A 601 -10.48 -0.42 -14.78
CA ALA A 601 -11.10 -0.38 -13.45
C ALA A 601 -11.88 -1.67 -13.15
N GLN A 602 -12.59 -2.23 -14.14
CA GLN A 602 -13.29 -3.49 -13.99
C GLN A 602 -12.31 -4.66 -13.81
N LEU A 603 -11.23 -4.70 -14.60
CA LEU A 603 -10.17 -5.71 -14.47
C LEU A 603 -9.55 -5.70 -13.06
N LEU A 604 -9.18 -4.52 -12.57
CA LEU A 604 -8.59 -4.34 -11.24
C LEU A 604 -9.51 -4.83 -10.12
N THR A 605 -10.81 -4.51 -10.20
CA THR A 605 -11.79 -4.90 -9.17
C THR A 605 -12.01 -6.41 -9.08
N HIS A 606 -12.07 -7.08 -10.23
CA HIS A 606 -12.21 -8.54 -10.27
C HIS A 606 -10.92 -9.23 -9.82
N TRP A 607 -9.76 -8.77 -10.30
CA TRP A 607 -8.46 -9.30 -9.89
C TRP A 607 -8.23 -9.19 -8.38
N PHE A 608 -8.59 -8.06 -7.77
CA PHE A 608 -8.37 -7.84 -6.34
C PHE A 608 -9.16 -8.84 -5.51
N LEU A 609 -10.41 -9.12 -5.86
CA LEU A 609 -11.16 -10.20 -5.20
C LEU A 609 -10.54 -11.58 -5.46
N ALA A 610 -10.06 -11.84 -6.69
CA ALA A 610 -9.44 -13.11 -7.07
C ALA A 610 -8.23 -13.47 -6.19
N ASN A 611 -7.42 -12.47 -5.80
CA ASN A 611 -6.26 -12.65 -4.90
C ASN A 611 -6.63 -13.35 -3.60
N TYR A 612 -7.85 -13.17 -3.08
CA TYR A 612 -8.30 -13.84 -1.86
C TYR A 612 -9.12 -15.11 -2.15
N VAL A 613 -10.07 -15.05 -3.09
CA VAL A 613 -11.09 -16.10 -3.21
C VAL A 613 -10.73 -17.26 -4.14
N SER A 614 -9.76 -17.09 -5.05
CA SER A 614 -9.48 -18.02 -6.16
C SER A 614 -9.42 -19.49 -5.76
N ASP A 615 -8.71 -19.81 -4.67
CA ASP A 615 -8.57 -21.15 -4.10
C ASP A 615 -8.89 -21.16 -2.59
N LEU A 616 -9.92 -20.40 -2.19
CA LEU A 616 -10.42 -20.36 -0.82
C LEU A 616 -11.08 -21.71 -0.44
N PRO A 617 -10.63 -22.41 0.63
CA PRO A 617 -11.19 -23.70 1.01
C PRO A 617 -12.66 -23.60 1.38
N GLY A 618 -13.48 -24.52 0.87
CA GLY A 618 -14.92 -24.56 1.10
C GLY A 618 -15.72 -23.52 0.31
N PHE A 619 -15.09 -22.74 -0.57
CA PHE A 619 -15.74 -21.75 -1.42
C PHE A 619 -15.47 -22.04 -2.90
N THR A 620 -16.52 -22.03 -3.73
CA THR A 620 -16.36 -22.16 -5.18
C THR A 620 -16.30 -20.76 -5.79
N ALA A 621 -15.09 -20.30 -6.13
CA ALA A 621 -14.92 -19.00 -6.73
C ALA A 621 -15.58 -18.92 -8.13
N PRO A 622 -16.28 -17.82 -8.45
CA PRO A 622 -16.72 -17.54 -9.82
C PRO A 622 -15.55 -17.60 -10.80
N ALA A 623 -15.78 -18.03 -12.04
CA ALA A 623 -14.72 -18.19 -13.05
C ALA A 623 -13.85 -16.92 -13.19
N ARG A 624 -14.48 -15.75 -13.11
CA ARG A 624 -13.80 -14.46 -13.21
C ARG A 624 -12.89 -14.14 -12.03
N LEU A 625 -13.12 -14.73 -10.86
CA LEU A 625 -12.36 -14.48 -9.63
C LEU A 625 -11.34 -15.59 -9.35
N ARG A 626 -10.82 -16.23 -10.40
CA ARG A 626 -9.90 -17.37 -10.29
C ARG A 626 -8.60 -17.14 -11.04
N TYR A 627 -7.52 -17.62 -10.47
CA TYR A 627 -6.31 -18.01 -11.17
C TYR A 627 -6.48 -19.45 -11.66
N SER A 628 -6.15 -19.70 -12.92
CA SER A 628 -6.10 -21.04 -13.51
C SER A 628 -4.70 -21.64 -13.45
N ARG A 629 -3.66 -20.82 -13.54
CA ARG A 629 -2.27 -21.30 -13.55
C ARG A 629 -1.76 -21.62 -12.14
N TRP A 630 -2.04 -20.74 -11.18
CA TRP A 630 -1.53 -20.84 -9.82
C TRP A 630 -2.66 -21.07 -8.81
N LYS A 631 -2.41 -21.94 -7.83
CA LYS A 631 -3.21 -22.07 -6.61
C LYS A 631 -2.42 -21.47 -5.45
N PHE A 632 -2.46 -20.14 -5.33
CA PHE A 632 -1.57 -19.40 -4.43
C PHE A 632 -1.68 -19.82 -2.97
N ARG A 633 -2.86 -20.18 -2.47
CA ARG A 633 -3.02 -20.62 -1.08
C ARG A 633 -2.36 -21.97 -0.84
N THR A 634 -2.47 -22.89 -1.78
CA THR A 634 -1.74 -24.17 -1.72
C THR A 634 -0.23 -23.92 -1.85
N GLN A 635 0.18 -23.16 -2.87
CA GLN A 635 1.58 -22.90 -3.16
C GLN A 635 2.30 -22.20 -1.98
N TYR A 636 1.68 -21.18 -1.38
CA TYR A 636 2.27 -20.48 -0.24
C TYR A 636 2.27 -21.31 1.04
N ALA A 637 1.32 -22.23 1.24
CA ALA A 637 1.36 -23.15 2.36
C ALA A 637 2.53 -24.13 2.24
N ASP A 638 2.81 -24.60 1.03
CA ASP A 638 3.95 -25.48 0.74
C ASP A 638 5.28 -24.72 0.90
N LEU A 639 5.37 -23.50 0.38
CA LEU A 639 6.56 -22.65 0.52
C LEU A 639 6.82 -22.22 1.98
N ASN A 640 5.78 -21.93 2.76
CA ASN A 640 5.89 -21.69 4.20
C ASN A 640 6.47 -22.92 4.93
N SER A 641 6.08 -24.13 4.52
CA SER A 641 6.60 -25.36 5.11
C SER A 641 8.07 -25.61 4.75
N GLN A 642 8.51 -25.20 3.56
CA GLN A 642 9.88 -25.37 3.07
C GLN A 642 10.84 -24.27 3.52
N GLN A 643 10.39 -23.01 3.52
CA GLN A 643 11.19 -21.82 3.77
C GLN A 643 10.45 -20.80 4.65
N PRO A 644 10.15 -21.13 5.92
CA PRO A 644 9.34 -20.29 6.82
C PRO A 644 9.96 -18.92 7.14
N ALA A 645 11.27 -18.76 6.92
CA ALA A 645 11.96 -17.46 7.09
C ALA A 645 11.63 -16.46 5.97
N LEU A 646 11.33 -16.95 4.75
CA LEU A 646 10.96 -16.10 3.61
C LEU A 646 9.43 -16.02 3.46
N PHE A 647 8.75 -17.12 3.68
CA PHE A 647 7.28 -17.21 3.63
C PHE A 647 6.75 -17.34 5.05
N ASP A 648 6.61 -16.21 5.75
CA ASP A 648 6.33 -16.14 7.20
C ASP A 648 4.92 -16.60 7.63
N ARG A 649 4.05 -16.92 6.67
CA ARG A 649 2.68 -17.42 6.90
C ARG A 649 2.21 -18.27 5.73
N LYS A 650 1.28 -19.21 5.99
CA LYS A 650 0.72 -20.12 4.97
C LYS A 650 0.00 -19.40 3.83
N PHE A 651 -0.59 -18.23 4.10
CA PHE A 651 -1.19 -17.39 3.09
C PHE A 651 -1.05 -15.92 3.48
N PRO A 652 -0.54 -15.04 2.61
CA PRO A 652 -0.13 -13.68 2.98
C PRO A 652 -1.31 -12.79 3.42
N ILE A 653 -2.47 -12.91 2.77
CA ILE A 653 -3.64 -12.07 3.06
C ILE A 653 -4.37 -12.61 4.31
N VAL A 654 -4.35 -11.84 5.39
CA VAL A 654 -5.07 -12.13 6.64
C VAL A 654 -5.97 -10.94 6.98
N PRO A 655 -7.19 -10.87 6.40
CA PRO A 655 -8.10 -9.75 6.63
C PRO A 655 -8.54 -9.69 8.10
N PRO A 656 -8.56 -8.51 8.75
CA PRO A 656 -9.25 -8.36 10.02
C PRO A 656 -10.74 -8.67 9.84
N VAL A 657 -11.33 -9.26 10.88
CA VAL A 657 -12.73 -9.70 10.90
C VAL A 657 -13.54 -8.79 11.80
N PHE A 658 -14.61 -8.22 11.25
CA PHE A 658 -15.56 -7.38 11.96
C PHE A 658 -16.94 -8.05 12.00
N THR A 659 -17.69 -7.79 13.06
CA THR A 659 -19.09 -8.20 13.17
C THR A 659 -19.96 -6.94 13.07
N GLY A 660 -20.88 -6.91 12.11
CA GLY A 660 -21.66 -5.71 11.79
C GLY A 660 -20.78 -4.54 11.33
N GLY A 661 -21.16 -3.32 11.68
CA GLY A 661 -20.45 -2.08 11.34
C GLY A 661 -19.42 -1.63 12.38
N ALA A 662 -18.84 -2.53 13.18
CA ALA A 662 -17.95 -2.15 14.29
C ALA A 662 -16.49 -1.89 13.85
N PHE A 663 -16.29 -1.01 12.86
CA PHE A 663 -14.96 -0.67 12.34
C PHE A 663 -14.90 0.77 11.81
N ASP A 664 -13.75 1.43 11.99
CA ASP A 664 -13.48 2.77 11.46
C ASP A 664 -11.98 2.85 11.15
N VAL A 665 -11.66 2.62 9.88
CA VAL A 665 -10.29 2.53 9.37
C VAL A 665 -10.05 3.61 8.34
N SER A 666 -8.83 4.12 8.27
CA SER A 666 -8.42 5.12 7.29
C SER A 666 -7.05 4.79 6.74
N GLY A 667 -6.80 5.20 5.50
CA GLY A 667 -5.57 4.88 4.78
C GLY A 667 -5.46 5.59 3.43
N PHE A 668 -4.69 5.02 2.51
CA PHE A 668 -4.48 5.53 1.16
C PHE A 668 -4.71 4.43 0.12
N LEU A 669 -5.66 4.67 -0.79
CA LEU A 669 -5.85 3.85 -1.97
C LEU A 669 -4.93 4.35 -3.08
N ARG A 670 -3.86 3.59 -3.34
CA ARG A 670 -2.94 3.77 -4.46
C ARG A 670 -3.48 3.08 -5.72
N SER A 671 -3.05 3.49 -6.90
CA SER A 671 -3.48 2.91 -8.19
C SER A 671 -3.38 1.37 -8.21
N GLY A 672 -4.54 0.71 -8.32
CA GLY A 672 -4.71 -0.75 -8.30
C GLY A 672 -4.65 -1.44 -6.92
N SER A 673 -4.11 -0.77 -5.90
CA SER A 673 -3.93 -1.28 -4.54
C SER A 673 -5.22 -1.25 -3.71
N GLY A 674 -5.22 -1.86 -2.53
CA GLY A 674 -6.34 -1.73 -1.60
C GLY A 674 -6.16 -2.50 -0.30
N ALA A 675 -7.21 -2.56 0.49
CA ALA A 675 -7.23 -3.32 1.73
C ALA A 675 -8.29 -4.42 1.69
N TYR A 676 -8.12 -5.47 2.50
CA TYR A 676 -9.08 -6.57 2.63
C TYR A 676 -9.66 -6.61 4.03
N PHE A 677 -10.99 -6.72 4.12
CA PHE A 677 -11.74 -6.85 5.35
C PHE A 677 -12.71 -8.02 5.26
N ARG A 678 -12.98 -8.70 6.37
CA ARG A 678 -14.09 -9.65 6.47
C ARG A 678 -15.19 -9.06 7.35
N VAL A 679 -16.39 -8.94 6.80
CA VAL A 679 -17.56 -8.44 7.53
C VAL A 679 -18.54 -9.58 7.73
N ARG A 680 -18.82 -9.90 9.00
CA ARG A 680 -19.81 -10.91 9.41
C ARG A 680 -21.08 -10.22 9.83
N VAL A 681 -22.20 -10.61 9.24
CA VAL A 681 -23.52 -10.07 9.56
C VAL A 681 -24.38 -11.20 10.15
N PRO A 682 -24.56 -11.25 11.49
CA PRO A 682 -25.38 -12.27 12.14
C PRO A 682 -26.85 -12.23 11.69
N PRO A 683 -27.61 -13.31 11.92
CA PRO A 683 -29.05 -13.23 11.83
C PRO A 683 -29.60 -12.29 12.90
N GLY A 684 -30.62 -11.52 12.56
CA GLY A 684 -31.19 -10.55 13.48
C GLY A 684 -32.05 -9.48 12.80
N PRO A 685 -32.54 -8.51 13.58
CA PRO A 685 -33.44 -7.47 13.07
C PRO A 685 -32.73 -6.40 12.23
N ARG A 686 -31.39 -6.32 12.27
CA ARG A 686 -30.60 -5.29 11.59
C ARG A 686 -29.41 -5.91 10.86
N GLY A 687 -29.15 -5.39 9.66
CA GLY A 687 -27.97 -5.71 8.88
C GLY A 687 -26.76 -4.87 9.28
N ALA A 688 -25.90 -4.54 8.32
CA ALA A 688 -24.75 -3.65 8.50
C ALA A 688 -24.73 -2.61 7.39
N ALA A 689 -24.34 -1.37 7.71
CA ALA A 689 -24.04 -0.36 6.69
C ALA A 689 -22.55 0.00 6.70
N LEU A 690 -21.97 0.11 5.51
CA LEU A 690 -20.55 0.32 5.26
C LEU A 690 -20.38 1.59 4.43
N GLU A 691 -19.64 2.54 4.95
CA GLU A 691 -19.41 3.85 4.35
C GLU A 691 -17.95 3.95 3.85
N LEU A 692 -17.76 4.27 2.56
CA LEU A 692 -16.46 4.56 1.97
C LEU A 692 -16.43 6.02 1.51
N THR A 693 -15.61 6.84 2.16
CA THR A 693 -15.43 8.27 1.88
C THR A 693 -13.96 8.65 1.82
N HIS A 694 -13.67 9.89 1.44
CA HIS A 694 -12.36 10.49 1.68
C HIS A 694 -12.10 10.53 3.20
N SER A 695 -10.85 10.62 3.63
CA SER A 695 -10.49 10.70 5.06
C SER A 695 -11.23 11.82 5.82
N GLY A 696 -11.48 12.94 5.14
CA GLY A 696 -12.26 14.07 5.63
C GLY A 696 -13.80 13.91 5.59
N GLY A 697 -14.33 12.75 5.20
CA GLY A 697 -15.77 12.46 5.12
C GLY A 697 -16.46 12.93 3.83
N ALA A 698 -15.73 13.52 2.88
CA ALA A 698 -16.26 13.90 1.57
C ALA A 698 -16.42 12.69 0.64
N ALA A 699 -17.28 12.81 -0.39
CA ALA A 699 -17.40 11.79 -1.42
C ALA A 699 -16.06 11.58 -2.16
N ILE A 700 -15.70 10.33 -2.43
CA ILE A 700 -14.53 10.00 -3.27
C ILE A 700 -14.93 10.11 -4.73
N ASN A 701 -14.05 10.69 -5.55
CA ASN A 701 -14.23 10.74 -6.99
C ASN A 701 -14.27 9.30 -7.56
N PRO A 702 -15.30 8.96 -8.36
CA PRO A 702 -15.48 7.61 -8.91
C PRO A 702 -14.35 7.16 -9.84
N ALA A 703 -13.49 8.05 -10.34
CA ALA A 703 -12.32 7.64 -11.10
C ALA A 703 -11.24 6.95 -10.24
N PHE A 704 -11.27 7.16 -8.91
CA PHE A 704 -10.18 6.73 -8.02
C PHE A 704 -10.46 5.48 -7.22
N ALA A 705 -11.70 5.22 -6.79
CA ALA A 705 -11.97 4.15 -5.82
C ALA A 705 -13.21 3.31 -6.13
N ARG A 706 -13.17 2.04 -5.75
CA ARG A 706 -14.31 1.12 -5.69
C ARG A 706 -14.37 0.44 -4.33
N LEU A 707 -15.56 0.05 -3.90
CA LEU A 707 -15.76 -0.88 -2.80
C LEU A 707 -16.13 -2.25 -3.39
N ASN A 708 -15.18 -3.17 -3.40
CA ASN A 708 -15.41 -4.51 -3.93
C ASN A 708 -15.98 -5.41 -2.83
N ILE A 709 -17.03 -6.16 -3.14
CA ILE A 709 -17.73 -7.02 -2.18
C ILE A 709 -17.97 -8.38 -2.82
N VAL A 710 -17.67 -9.45 -2.11
CA VAL A 710 -18.08 -10.82 -2.46
C VAL A 710 -18.59 -11.55 -1.23
N ARG A 711 -19.73 -12.24 -1.34
CA ARG A 711 -20.24 -13.07 -0.25
C ARG A 711 -19.54 -14.42 -0.26
N VAL A 712 -18.83 -14.74 0.83
CA VAL A 712 -18.08 -15.99 1.01
C VAL A 712 -18.81 -17.01 1.89
N ARG A 713 -19.83 -16.59 2.65
CA ARG A 713 -20.73 -17.47 3.43
C ARG A 713 -22.12 -16.85 3.58
#